data_AF-A0A239G1V7-F1
#
_entry.id   AF-A0A239G1V7-F1
#
_cell.length_a   1.000
_cell.length_b   1.000
_cell.length_c   1.000
_cell.angle_alpha   90.00
_cell.angle_beta   90.00
_cell.angle_gamma   90.00
#
_symmetry.space_group_name_H-M   'P 1'
#
loop_
_entity.id
_entity.type
_entity.pdbx_description
1 polymer ?
#
loop_
_entity_poly.entity_id
_entity_poly.type
_entity_poly.pdbx_seq_one_letter_code
_entity_poly.pdbx_strand_id
1 'polypeptide(L)'
;MKPISLSRRLVSVALAAGLAVLGLSPVAAQAAGGPNLALGKPVTASGALGAQPASAANDGNPNSYWESPNNVFPQWIQVDLGGSVAIDQVTLKLPPATAWATRTQTLSLQGGTDGSTFSTLSASAGRVFNPATGNTVTINFTAATVRYVRVHITANTGWPAGQLSELEIYGVAGPTDPDPDPPTGTDLAGGKAIEASSATFNFVATNANDGNVGSYWESAGFPSTLTVKLGADANVTGVVVKLNPDPVWGARTQSIQVLGRAGAATGFTEMKARADYGFNPSGNQNSVTIPVSGTASDVRLQFFSNTGAPGGQVAEMQVIGAWAPAPDLVVTSTTWSPAAPDETSAITLTAVVRNSGTVASAATRLDFKLDGTVVAGADVPTLAAGATATVTGSVSARAQGSYTVAATVDPAGTVAESNNDNNTFTATAQLVVAQAPGPDLLVTALNTNPANPAAGAAVSFTAGVQNRGTSTAAASTTRVVVGGTTLTGATPSIAAGASTTVTISGTWTATSGGATAVATADSAGVVAETNENNNTLSKSIVVGRGAAVPYTEYEAEAARYQGTLLQADALRTFGHTNFASESSGRQSVRLNSTGQFVEFTSTNQANSIVVRNSVPDAPNGGGQDWTISLYVNDVFNRKLTLSSRNSWVYGTTDDTESLSNTPMADARRLFDESNALLGQSYPAGTRFKLQRDSGDSANFYIIDLIDLEQVAPALSQPAGCVSITTYGAVPNDGLDDTAAIQRAVTDDENGVIPCVWIPAGQWRQEQKILSPDPARGQYNQKGIRNAVIRGAGMWHTQLYTNTQPQQVTGNINHPHEGNVGFDIDDNTQISDLAIFGNTQNRANRGHGLNGRFGRNTKISNVWIEHVNVGAWVGRDYSDTPAYWNPGDGVEFTGMRIRDTYADGINFSNGTRNSRVFNSSFRTTGDDALAIWANPYVKDQNVDIDHDDHFVNNTVQLPWRANGIAIYGGYGNSAENNLVYDTANYPGIMLATDHSPLPFSGTTLIANNGLYRTGGAFWNEDQEFGAITLFPSTKDITGVTIRDTDIIDSTYDGIQFKNGGGNMPNVAITNVRIDRSNNGAGILAMSGARGNATLSNVTITNSADGNIVTQPGSQFTISGS
;
A
#
# COMPACT_ATOMS: atom_id res chain seq x y z
N MET A 1 13.41 -90.94 74.80
CA MET A 1 12.18 -91.36 75.53
C MET A 1 11.05 -90.43 75.11
N LYS A 2 10.01 -90.98 74.46
CA LYS A 2 8.66 -90.37 74.41
C LYS A 2 8.11 -90.23 75.87
N PRO A 3 7.05 -89.46 76.22
CA PRO A 3 5.93 -89.01 75.36
C PRO A 3 5.24 -87.64 75.73
N ILE A 4 4.23 -87.21 74.94
CA ILE A 4 2.84 -86.71 75.29
C ILE A 4 2.71 -85.55 76.34
N SER A 5 1.83 -84.53 76.28
CA SER A 5 0.79 -84.00 75.38
C SER A 5 0.10 -82.77 76.02
N LEU A 6 -0.69 -82.03 75.22
CA LEU A 6 -1.95 -81.32 75.53
C LEU A 6 -1.99 -79.95 76.27
N SER A 7 -2.53 -78.97 75.53
CA SER A 7 -3.74 -78.16 75.83
C SER A 7 -3.64 -76.69 76.26
N ARG A 8 -4.37 -75.87 75.46
CA ARG A 8 -5.19 -74.67 75.74
C ARG A 8 -4.63 -73.43 76.50
N ARG A 9 -4.47 -72.38 75.67
CA ARG A 9 -4.92 -70.97 75.78
C ARG A 9 -4.30 -70.02 76.83
N LEU A 10 -3.97 -68.84 76.26
CA LEU A 10 -4.02 -67.47 76.78
C LEU A 10 -2.72 -66.84 77.34
N VAL A 11 -2.37 -65.71 76.69
CA VAL A 11 -1.80 -64.45 77.24
C VAL A 11 -0.27 -64.23 77.14
N SER A 12 0.05 -63.21 76.34
CA SER A 12 1.08 -62.17 76.50
C SER A 12 2.57 -62.39 76.21
N VAL A 13 3.01 -61.60 75.21
CA VAL A 13 4.04 -60.54 75.28
C VAL A 13 5.54 -60.90 75.28
N ALA A 14 6.22 -60.21 74.37
CA ALA A 14 7.61 -59.75 74.33
C ALA A 14 8.72 -60.75 73.97
N LEU A 15 9.33 -60.49 72.82
CA LEU A 15 10.78 -60.39 72.77
C LEU A 15 11.20 -59.21 71.89
N ALA A 16 11.68 -58.17 72.57
CA ALA A 16 12.56 -57.15 72.02
C ALA A 16 14.01 -57.57 72.31
N ALA A 17 14.92 -57.31 71.36
CA ALA A 17 16.25 -56.74 71.65
C ALA A 17 17.04 -56.52 70.35
N GLY A 18 17.46 -55.27 70.11
CA GLY A 18 18.63 -54.98 69.26
C GLY A 18 18.53 -53.73 68.39
N LEU A 19 18.62 -52.53 68.99
CA LEU A 19 19.67 -51.52 68.75
C LEU A 19 19.24 -50.15 69.32
N ALA A 20 20.00 -49.65 70.29
CA ALA A 20 19.91 -48.29 70.82
C ALA A 20 21.19 -47.54 70.41
N VAL A 21 21.05 -46.60 69.47
CA VAL A 21 22.07 -45.61 69.08
C VAL A 21 21.33 -44.31 68.67
N LEU A 22 21.77 -43.19 69.25
CA LEU A 22 21.44 -41.77 68.97
C LEU A 22 20.03 -41.28 69.38
N GLY A 23 20.01 -40.39 70.37
CA GLY A 23 18.82 -39.62 70.74
C GLY A 23 18.48 -38.58 69.67
N LEU A 24 17.22 -38.64 69.21
CA LEU A 24 16.55 -37.58 68.46
C LEU A 24 15.24 -37.28 69.17
N SER A 25 15.07 -36.03 69.59
CA SER A 25 13.80 -35.45 70.05
C SER A 25 12.73 -35.59 68.96
N PRO A 26 11.42 -35.69 69.29
CA PRO A 26 10.37 -35.68 68.27
C PRO A 26 10.39 -34.33 67.54
N VAL A 27 10.66 -34.39 66.24
CA VAL A 27 10.57 -33.24 65.34
C VAL A 27 9.08 -32.91 65.19
N ALA A 28 8.72 -31.63 65.36
CA ALA A 28 7.39 -31.16 64.98
C ALA A 28 7.19 -31.37 63.47
N ALA A 29 6.06 -31.94 63.07
CA ALA A 29 5.66 -32.01 61.67
C ALA A 29 5.59 -30.58 61.10
N GLN A 30 6.46 -30.28 60.15
CA GLN A 30 6.44 -29.07 59.33
C GLN A 30 5.73 -29.43 58.03
N ALA A 31 4.68 -28.69 57.67
CA ALA A 31 4.09 -28.80 56.35
C ALA A 31 5.02 -28.18 55.31
N ALA A 32 5.12 -28.83 54.16
CA ALA A 32 5.66 -28.23 52.95
C ALA A 32 4.62 -27.28 52.38
N GLY A 33 5.03 -26.06 52.00
CA GLY A 33 4.19 -25.05 51.36
C GLY A 33 3.72 -25.45 49.96
N GLY A 34 2.94 -26.54 49.85
CA GLY A 34 2.23 -26.94 48.64
C GLY A 34 1.10 -25.98 48.30
N PRO A 35 0.50 -26.08 47.09
CA PRO A 35 -0.56 -25.17 46.67
C PRO A 35 -1.81 -25.31 47.57
N ASN A 36 -2.48 -24.20 47.85
CA ASN A 36 -3.77 -24.20 48.52
C ASN A 36 -4.81 -24.92 47.63
N LEU A 37 -5.19 -26.13 48.04
CA LEU A 37 -6.14 -26.99 47.32
C LEU A 37 -7.57 -26.43 47.32
N ALA A 38 -7.86 -25.45 48.16
CA ALA A 38 -9.18 -24.85 48.31
C ALA A 38 -9.43 -23.67 47.35
N LEU A 39 -8.39 -23.04 46.79
CA LEU A 39 -8.51 -21.77 46.06
C LEU A 39 -9.46 -21.89 44.86
N GLY A 40 -10.49 -21.04 44.81
CA GLY A 40 -11.49 -21.00 43.73
C GLY A 40 -12.41 -22.22 43.63
N LYS A 41 -12.34 -23.17 44.57
CA LYS A 41 -13.20 -24.36 44.60
C LYS A 41 -14.63 -24.04 45.08
N PRO A 42 -15.64 -24.88 44.76
CA PRO A 42 -16.99 -24.67 45.26
C PRO A 42 -17.06 -24.68 46.79
N VAL A 43 -17.65 -23.64 47.38
CA VAL A 43 -17.83 -23.48 48.83
C VAL A 43 -19.31 -23.40 49.18
N THR A 44 -19.70 -24.11 50.23
CA THR A 44 -21.03 -24.05 50.83
C THR A 44 -20.92 -23.79 52.33
N ALA A 45 -21.95 -23.20 52.93
CA ALA A 45 -21.98 -22.93 54.36
C ALA A 45 -23.39 -23.15 54.93
N SER A 46 -23.51 -23.26 56.25
CA SER A 46 -24.79 -23.31 56.97
C SER A 46 -25.64 -22.06 56.80
N GLY A 47 -25.02 -20.94 56.41
CA GLY A 47 -25.66 -19.68 56.08
C GLY A 47 -24.61 -18.60 55.82
N ALA A 48 -25.05 -17.44 55.35
CA ALA A 48 -24.22 -16.25 55.19
C ALA A 48 -25.01 -15.00 55.57
N LEU A 49 -24.34 -13.96 56.09
CA LEU A 49 -24.95 -12.67 56.41
C LEU A 49 -24.74 -11.67 55.26
N GLY A 50 -25.82 -11.36 54.55
CA GLY A 50 -25.85 -10.29 53.54
C GLY A 50 -24.77 -10.44 52.46
N ALA A 51 -23.87 -9.45 52.36
CA ALA A 51 -22.84 -9.34 51.34
C ALA A 51 -21.54 -10.12 51.63
N GLN A 52 -21.53 -11.02 52.63
CA GLN A 52 -20.35 -11.81 53.04
C GLN A 52 -20.52 -13.30 52.69
N PRO A 53 -20.46 -13.69 51.40
CA PRO A 53 -20.80 -15.02 50.92
C PRO A 53 -19.74 -16.07 51.31
N ALA A 54 -20.11 -17.36 51.24
CA ALA A 54 -19.18 -18.47 51.51
C ALA A 54 -17.97 -18.50 50.56
N SER A 55 -18.13 -18.03 49.31
CA SER A 55 -17.04 -17.93 48.33
C SER A 55 -15.95 -16.93 48.71
N ALA A 56 -16.21 -16.02 49.65
CA ALA A 56 -15.21 -15.08 50.15
C ALA A 56 -14.19 -15.72 51.10
N ALA A 57 -14.33 -17.02 51.40
CA ALA A 57 -13.39 -17.75 52.24
C ALA A 57 -12.33 -18.53 51.42
N ASN A 58 -12.30 -18.42 50.10
CA ASN A 58 -11.30 -19.07 49.25
C ASN A 58 -11.07 -18.34 47.91
N ASP A 59 -11.29 -17.02 47.89
CA ASP A 59 -11.11 -16.17 46.71
C ASP A 59 -9.67 -15.63 46.57
N GLY A 60 -8.80 -15.87 47.55
CA GLY A 60 -7.42 -15.42 47.57
C GLY A 60 -7.26 -13.95 47.97
N ASN A 61 -8.34 -13.29 48.41
CA ASN A 61 -8.30 -11.92 48.88
C ASN A 61 -8.47 -11.89 50.42
N PRO A 62 -7.41 -11.58 51.18
CA PRO A 62 -7.47 -11.58 52.64
C PRO A 62 -8.35 -10.48 53.24
N ASN A 63 -8.89 -9.56 52.44
CA ASN A 63 -9.75 -8.47 52.91
C ASN A 63 -11.26 -8.74 52.74
N SER A 64 -11.65 -9.71 51.92
CA SER A 64 -13.02 -10.26 51.89
C SER A 64 -13.17 -11.33 52.97
N TYR A 65 -14.41 -11.61 53.41
CA TYR A 65 -14.67 -12.67 54.38
C TYR A 65 -16.07 -13.26 54.25
N TRP A 66 -16.20 -14.51 54.66
CA TRP A 66 -17.47 -15.14 54.96
C TRP A 66 -17.89 -14.83 56.41
N GLU A 67 -19.18 -14.57 56.63
CA GLU A 67 -19.79 -14.46 57.96
C GLU A 67 -21.09 -15.26 58.03
N SER A 68 -21.22 -16.12 59.04
CA SER A 68 -22.46 -16.88 59.30
C SER A 68 -23.57 -16.02 59.93
N PRO A 69 -24.84 -16.48 59.98
CA PRO A 69 -25.89 -15.81 60.75
C PRO A 69 -25.56 -15.61 62.23
N ASN A 70 -25.90 -14.44 62.78
CA ASN A 70 -25.57 -14.05 64.15
C ASN A 70 -26.39 -14.80 65.21
N ASN A 71 -25.74 -15.22 66.29
CA ASN A 71 -26.31 -15.92 67.46
C ASN A 71 -26.89 -17.32 67.18
N VAL A 72 -26.44 -18.00 66.12
CA VAL A 72 -27.00 -19.30 65.68
C VAL A 72 -25.97 -20.44 65.71
N PHE A 73 -24.95 -20.39 66.57
CA PHE A 73 -23.99 -21.49 66.68
C PHE A 73 -24.67 -22.83 67.04
N PRO A 74 -24.20 -23.98 66.50
CA PRO A 74 -23.03 -24.12 65.64
C PRO A 74 -23.27 -23.74 64.18
N GLN A 75 -22.22 -23.28 63.50
CA GLN A 75 -22.21 -22.91 62.08
C GLN A 75 -21.07 -23.65 61.37
N TRP A 76 -21.19 -23.86 60.06
CA TRP A 76 -20.16 -24.54 59.28
C TRP A 76 -19.94 -23.92 57.90
N ILE A 77 -18.72 -24.08 57.39
CA ILE A 77 -18.33 -23.78 56.00
C ILE A 77 -17.52 -24.96 55.44
N GLN A 78 -17.73 -25.27 54.18
CA GLN A 78 -17.25 -26.49 53.53
C GLN A 78 -16.77 -26.22 52.12
N VAL A 79 -15.62 -26.77 51.77
CA VAL A 79 -15.06 -26.75 50.40
C VAL A 79 -15.18 -28.14 49.79
N ASP A 80 -15.61 -28.21 48.51
CA ASP A 80 -15.49 -29.41 47.67
C ASP A 80 -14.19 -29.35 46.86
N LEU A 81 -13.23 -30.22 47.16
CA LEU A 81 -11.94 -30.26 46.45
C LEU A 81 -12.06 -30.76 45.00
N GLY A 82 -13.21 -31.34 44.63
CA GLY A 82 -13.49 -31.92 43.31
C GLY A 82 -13.13 -33.41 43.19
N GLY A 83 -12.36 -33.94 44.14
CA GLY A 83 -11.96 -35.34 44.23
C GLY A 83 -11.39 -35.67 45.62
N SER A 84 -11.26 -36.96 45.94
CA SER A 84 -10.66 -37.37 47.22
C SER A 84 -9.14 -37.17 47.20
N VAL A 85 -8.63 -36.31 48.08
CA VAL A 85 -7.21 -35.96 48.20
C VAL A 85 -6.74 -36.21 49.64
N ALA A 86 -5.50 -36.70 49.80
CA ALA A 86 -4.87 -36.85 51.11
C ALA A 86 -4.41 -35.47 51.62
N ILE A 87 -4.90 -35.03 52.78
CA ILE A 87 -4.56 -33.76 53.43
C ILE A 87 -4.10 -33.98 54.87
N ASP A 88 -3.20 -33.14 55.38
CA ASP A 88 -2.75 -33.13 56.79
C ASP A 88 -2.73 -31.73 57.42
N GLN A 89 -3.01 -30.67 56.66
CA GLN A 89 -2.99 -29.31 57.15
C GLN A 89 -4.14 -28.46 56.58
N VAL A 90 -4.70 -27.60 57.44
CA VAL A 90 -5.61 -26.52 57.09
C VAL A 90 -5.12 -25.23 57.72
N THR A 91 -5.11 -24.13 56.96
CA THR A 91 -4.85 -22.78 57.46
C THR A 91 -6.10 -21.94 57.34
N LEU A 92 -6.51 -21.33 58.44
CA LEU A 92 -7.68 -20.46 58.55
C LEU A 92 -7.22 -19.03 58.77
N LYS A 93 -7.86 -18.06 58.12
CA LYS A 93 -7.55 -16.64 58.30
C LYS A 93 -8.79 -15.81 58.62
N LEU A 94 -8.56 -14.67 59.26
CA LEU A 94 -9.47 -13.53 59.33
C LEU A 94 -8.80 -12.32 58.66
N PRO A 95 -9.57 -11.27 58.29
CA PRO A 95 -8.96 -10.10 57.68
C PRO A 95 -7.84 -9.51 58.56
N PRO A 96 -6.70 -9.13 57.97
CA PRO A 96 -5.48 -8.82 58.72
C PRO A 96 -5.53 -7.49 59.48
N ALA A 97 -6.54 -6.65 59.20
CA ALA A 97 -6.69 -5.35 59.81
C ALA A 97 -6.81 -5.45 61.35
N THR A 98 -6.09 -4.59 62.07
CA THR A 98 -6.07 -4.54 63.54
C THR A 98 -7.46 -4.32 64.16
N ALA A 99 -8.40 -3.72 63.42
CA ALA A 99 -9.79 -3.56 63.81
C ALA A 99 -10.53 -4.88 64.09
N TRP A 100 -10.03 -6.02 63.57
CA TRP A 100 -10.59 -7.33 63.89
C TRP A 100 -10.24 -7.81 65.31
N ALA A 101 -9.28 -7.18 66.00
CA ALA A 101 -8.86 -7.53 67.36
C ALA A 101 -8.47 -9.01 67.58
N THR A 102 -7.77 -9.30 68.67
CA THR A 102 -7.48 -10.68 69.05
C THR A 102 -8.76 -11.38 69.50
N ARG A 103 -9.07 -12.55 68.93
CA ARG A 103 -10.28 -13.31 69.24
C ARG A 103 -10.05 -14.82 69.17
N THR A 104 -10.92 -15.58 69.81
CA THR A 104 -10.88 -17.04 69.80
C THR A 104 -12.14 -17.58 69.14
N GLN A 105 -11.99 -18.39 68.08
CA GLN A 105 -13.08 -19.19 67.54
C GLN A 105 -12.93 -20.65 67.99
N THR A 106 -13.95 -21.20 68.64
CA THR A 106 -14.00 -22.62 69.02
C THR A 106 -14.51 -23.41 67.83
N LEU A 107 -13.66 -24.27 67.25
CA LEU A 107 -13.99 -25.01 66.03
C LEU A 107 -13.34 -26.39 65.98
N SER A 108 -13.97 -27.29 65.22
CA SER A 108 -13.42 -28.59 64.79
C SER A 108 -13.26 -28.63 63.28
N LEU A 109 -12.28 -29.39 62.78
CA LEU A 109 -12.15 -29.71 61.36
C LEU A 109 -12.71 -31.09 61.08
N GLN A 110 -13.48 -31.20 60.01
CA GLN A 110 -14.20 -32.40 59.60
C GLN A 110 -13.90 -32.71 58.13
N GLY A 111 -13.85 -33.99 57.80
CA GLY A 111 -13.50 -34.50 56.48
C GLY A 111 -14.40 -35.64 56.03
N GLY A 112 -14.85 -35.61 54.78
CA GLY A 112 -15.75 -36.62 54.20
C GLY A 112 -15.54 -36.80 52.70
N THR A 113 -16.06 -37.91 52.14
CA THR A 113 -15.95 -38.22 50.70
C THR A 113 -17.23 -37.93 49.92
N ASP A 114 -18.37 -37.79 50.61
CA ASP A 114 -19.71 -37.69 50.00
C ASP A 114 -20.43 -36.35 50.28
N GLY A 115 -19.82 -35.46 51.08
CA GLY A 115 -20.35 -34.14 51.43
C GLY A 115 -21.45 -34.15 52.49
N SER A 116 -21.81 -35.32 53.03
CA SER A 116 -22.90 -35.50 54.00
C SER A 116 -22.47 -36.25 55.28
N THR A 117 -21.55 -37.21 55.16
CA THR A 117 -20.97 -37.99 56.26
C THR A 117 -19.56 -37.50 56.54
N PHE A 118 -19.26 -37.15 57.79
CA PHE A 118 -17.97 -36.55 58.17
C PHE A 118 -17.29 -37.31 59.31
N SER A 119 -15.97 -37.43 59.19
CA SER A 119 -15.05 -37.84 60.26
C SER A 119 -14.31 -36.62 60.81
N THR A 120 -13.95 -36.64 62.08
CA THR A 120 -13.22 -35.53 62.72
C THR A 120 -11.73 -35.60 62.34
N LEU A 121 -11.23 -34.57 61.66
CA LEU A 121 -9.81 -34.38 61.33
C LEU A 121 -9.06 -33.71 62.49
N SER A 122 -9.65 -32.66 63.07
CA SER A 122 -9.18 -32.03 64.30
C SER A 122 -10.34 -31.88 65.27
N ALA A 123 -10.16 -32.36 66.50
CA ALA A 123 -11.13 -32.18 67.58
C ALA A 123 -11.40 -30.68 67.84
N SER A 124 -12.58 -30.41 68.44
CA SER A 124 -13.01 -29.05 68.75
C SER A 124 -12.07 -28.39 69.76
N ALA A 125 -11.55 -27.22 69.41
CA ALA A 125 -10.66 -26.44 70.27
C ALA A 125 -10.82 -24.94 70.00
N GLY A 126 -10.53 -24.11 71.00
CA GLY A 126 -10.41 -22.66 70.83
C GLY A 126 -9.18 -22.32 70.00
N ARG A 127 -9.36 -21.61 68.89
CA ARG A 127 -8.31 -21.15 67.97
C ARG A 127 -8.18 -19.64 68.06
N VAL A 128 -7.02 -19.16 68.49
CA VAL A 128 -6.74 -17.73 68.69
C VAL A 128 -6.28 -17.11 67.37
N PHE A 129 -7.06 -16.16 66.86
CA PHE A 129 -6.70 -15.29 65.76
C PHE A 129 -6.17 -13.97 66.36
N ASN A 130 -4.92 -13.65 66.08
CA ASN A 130 -4.27 -12.44 66.57
C ASN A 130 -3.77 -11.59 65.37
N PRO A 131 -4.19 -10.33 65.23
CA PRO A 131 -3.72 -9.47 64.13
C PRO A 131 -2.19 -9.29 64.11
N ALA A 132 -1.52 -9.37 65.27
CA ALA A 132 -0.07 -9.29 65.36
C ALA A 132 0.65 -10.47 64.70
N THR A 133 -0.03 -11.59 64.48
CA THR A 133 0.46 -12.78 63.76
C THR A 133 -0.31 -13.00 62.45
N GLY A 134 -0.87 -11.93 61.88
CA GLY A 134 -1.58 -11.97 60.61
C GLY A 134 -2.97 -12.60 60.67
N ASN A 135 -3.60 -12.68 61.85
CA ASN A 135 -4.93 -13.26 62.02
C ASN A 135 -5.05 -14.64 61.36
N THR A 136 -4.02 -15.47 61.53
CA THR A 136 -3.87 -16.76 60.87
C THR A 136 -3.74 -17.86 61.92
N VAL A 137 -4.45 -18.97 61.69
CA VAL A 137 -4.36 -20.20 62.50
C VAL A 137 -4.09 -21.37 61.58
N THR A 138 -3.00 -22.08 61.82
CA THR A 138 -2.69 -23.35 61.13
C THR A 138 -3.03 -24.53 62.03
N ILE A 139 -3.71 -25.52 61.47
CA ILE A 139 -4.17 -26.74 62.14
C ILE A 139 -3.62 -27.94 61.38
N ASN A 140 -2.69 -28.64 62.02
CA ASN A 140 -2.14 -29.90 61.54
C ASN A 140 -2.90 -31.08 62.17
N PHE A 141 -3.08 -32.16 61.42
CA PHE A 141 -3.72 -33.39 61.88
C PHE A 141 -3.15 -34.61 61.16
N THR A 142 -3.48 -35.81 61.64
CA THR A 142 -3.07 -37.05 60.97
C THR A 142 -3.68 -37.08 59.56
N ALA A 143 -2.82 -37.27 58.56
CA ALA A 143 -3.17 -37.45 57.16
C ALA A 143 -4.50 -38.21 56.94
N ALA A 144 -5.43 -37.59 56.21
CA ALA A 144 -6.72 -38.18 55.87
C ALA A 144 -7.07 -37.92 54.41
N THR A 145 -7.62 -38.93 53.73
CA THR A 145 -8.11 -38.80 52.34
C THR A 145 -9.57 -38.35 52.35
N VAL A 146 -9.82 -37.14 51.86
CA VAL A 146 -11.13 -36.48 51.92
C VAL A 146 -11.39 -35.71 50.62
N ARG A 147 -12.66 -35.56 50.25
CA ARG A 147 -13.09 -34.67 49.16
C ARG A 147 -13.67 -33.38 49.69
N TYR A 148 -14.38 -33.46 50.80
CA TYR A 148 -15.04 -32.34 51.45
C TYR A 148 -14.34 -32.05 52.78
N VAL A 149 -13.90 -30.82 52.95
CA VAL A 149 -13.36 -30.32 54.22
C VAL A 149 -14.33 -29.31 54.79
N ARG A 150 -14.77 -29.54 56.03
CA ARG A 150 -15.74 -28.71 56.74
C ARG A 150 -15.13 -28.14 58.02
N VAL A 151 -15.18 -26.82 58.16
CA VAL A 151 -14.89 -26.11 59.42
C VAL A 151 -16.21 -25.97 60.18
N HIS A 152 -16.29 -26.55 61.37
CA HIS A 152 -17.49 -26.52 62.20
C HIS A 152 -17.22 -25.70 63.47
N ILE A 153 -17.84 -24.52 63.56
CA ILE A 153 -17.58 -23.46 64.53
C ILE A 153 -18.73 -23.41 65.56
N THR A 154 -18.41 -23.47 66.85
CA THR A 154 -19.38 -23.50 67.95
C THR A 154 -19.38 -22.25 68.84
N ALA A 155 -18.32 -21.43 68.78
CA ALA A 155 -18.26 -20.14 69.50
C ALA A 155 -17.23 -19.20 68.86
N ASN A 156 -17.40 -17.89 69.05
CA ASN A 156 -16.43 -16.85 68.69
C ASN A 156 -16.47 -15.73 69.74
N THR A 157 -15.33 -15.35 70.30
CA THR A 157 -15.26 -14.31 71.34
C THR A 157 -15.27 -12.88 70.80
N GLY A 158 -15.00 -12.70 69.50
CA GLY A 158 -14.92 -11.38 68.86
C GLY A 158 -16.22 -10.92 68.22
N TRP A 159 -17.13 -11.84 67.88
CA TRP A 159 -18.40 -11.56 67.20
C TRP A 159 -19.37 -12.74 67.37
N PRO A 160 -20.70 -12.55 67.40
CA PRO A 160 -21.66 -13.65 67.59
C PRO A 160 -21.88 -14.52 66.32
N ALA A 161 -20.88 -14.69 65.46
CA ALA A 161 -20.93 -15.52 64.25
C ALA A 161 -19.58 -16.18 63.93
N GLY A 162 -19.60 -17.25 63.13
CA GLY A 162 -18.40 -17.81 62.51
C GLY A 162 -17.95 -16.91 61.36
N GLN A 163 -16.65 -16.62 61.29
CA GLN A 163 -16.07 -15.74 60.26
C GLN A 163 -14.76 -16.31 59.75
N LEU A 164 -14.50 -16.24 58.43
CA LEU A 164 -13.23 -16.62 57.79
C LEU A 164 -12.99 -15.77 56.54
N SER A 165 -11.78 -15.21 56.40
CA SER A 165 -11.33 -14.60 55.13
C SER A 165 -10.66 -15.60 54.21
N GLU A 166 -9.99 -16.61 54.76
CA GLU A 166 -9.43 -17.71 53.98
C GLU A 166 -9.57 -19.04 54.71
N LEU A 167 -9.87 -20.08 53.95
CA LEU A 167 -9.85 -21.49 54.29
C LEU A 167 -8.92 -22.17 53.29
N GLU A 168 -7.68 -22.35 53.71
CA GLU A 168 -6.63 -22.96 52.90
C GLU A 168 -6.47 -24.43 53.29
N ILE A 169 -6.38 -25.32 52.31
CA ILE A 169 -6.28 -26.77 52.52
C ILE A 169 -5.01 -27.28 51.85
N TYR A 170 -4.18 -28.03 52.57
CA TYR A 170 -2.88 -28.49 52.11
C TYR A 170 -2.75 -30.02 52.20
N GLY A 171 -2.13 -30.61 51.17
CA GLY A 171 -1.96 -32.05 51.02
C GLY A 171 -0.88 -32.66 51.93
N VAL A 172 -0.96 -33.97 52.19
CA VAL A 172 0.07 -34.72 52.92
C VAL A 172 1.40 -34.68 52.17
N ALA A 173 2.50 -34.47 52.89
CA ALA A 173 3.84 -34.67 52.33
C ALA A 173 4.04 -36.15 51.96
N GLY A 174 3.72 -36.51 50.72
CA GLY A 174 4.28 -37.69 50.06
C GLY A 174 5.77 -37.45 49.75
N PRO A 175 6.52 -38.49 49.33
CA PRO A 175 7.75 -38.24 48.60
C PRO A 175 7.38 -37.24 47.50
N THR A 176 8.26 -36.28 47.24
CA THR A 176 8.19 -35.40 46.06
C THR A 176 7.44 -36.14 44.96
N ASP A 177 6.26 -35.65 44.57
CA ASP A 177 5.79 -35.92 43.22
C ASP A 177 7.04 -35.68 42.35
N PRO A 178 7.51 -36.69 41.60
CA PRO A 178 8.67 -36.49 40.76
C PRO A 178 8.41 -35.17 40.05
N ASP A 179 9.39 -34.28 40.08
CA ASP A 179 9.54 -33.37 38.96
C ASP A 179 9.20 -34.22 37.73
N PRO A 180 8.07 -33.97 37.03
CA PRO A 180 7.76 -34.76 35.85
C PRO A 180 9.01 -34.65 35.02
N ASP A 181 9.62 -35.81 34.71
CA ASP A 181 10.96 -35.89 34.15
C ASP A 181 11.19 -34.69 33.23
N PRO A 182 12.26 -33.90 33.43
CA PRO A 182 12.46 -32.63 32.75
C PRO A 182 12.01 -32.79 31.29
N PRO A 183 11.10 -31.92 30.78
CA PRO A 183 10.36 -32.18 29.56
C PRO A 183 11.23 -32.83 28.49
N THR A 184 10.85 -34.02 28.05
CA THR A 184 11.67 -34.84 27.16
C THR A 184 11.26 -34.59 25.72
N GLY A 185 12.23 -34.25 24.88
CA GLY A 185 12.00 -33.97 23.48
C GLY A 185 12.76 -32.74 23.00
N THR A 186 12.38 -32.25 21.83
CA THR A 186 12.94 -31.04 21.23
C THR A 186 11.93 -29.90 21.32
N ASP A 187 12.41 -28.67 21.21
CA ASP A 187 11.54 -27.51 21.01
C ASP A 187 10.91 -27.56 19.61
N LEU A 188 9.59 -27.53 19.56
CA LEU A 188 8.77 -27.61 18.35
C LEU A 188 8.18 -26.25 17.93
N ALA A 189 8.38 -25.20 18.73
CA ALA A 189 7.72 -23.90 18.55
C ALA A 189 8.54 -22.86 17.77
N GLY A 190 9.87 -22.98 17.76
CA GLY A 190 10.77 -21.98 17.16
C GLY A 190 10.45 -21.71 15.69
N GLY A 191 10.28 -20.43 15.33
CA GLY A 191 10.00 -19.98 13.97
C GLY A 191 8.64 -20.42 13.38
N LYS A 192 7.79 -21.08 14.17
CA LYS A 192 6.44 -21.48 13.72
C LYS A 192 5.45 -20.31 13.74
N ALA A 193 4.31 -20.47 13.06
CA ALA A 193 3.25 -19.48 13.10
C ALA A 193 2.73 -19.31 14.54
N ILE A 194 2.69 -18.08 15.02
CA ILE A 194 2.24 -17.72 16.36
C ILE A 194 1.25 -16.55 16.32
N GLU A 195 0.16 -16.67 17.06
CA GLU A 195 -0.96 -15.73 17.03
C GLU A 195 -1.36 -15.33 18.46
N ALA A 196 -1.61 -14.05 18.68
CA ALA A 196 -2.04 -13.52 19.97
C ALA A 196 -3.44 -12.90 19.89
N SER A 197 -4.14 -12.86 21.04
CA SER A 197 -5.44 -12.17 21.14
C SER A 197 -5.33 -10.65 20.95
N SER A 198 -4.18 -10.07 21.27
CA SER A 198 -3.87 -8.64 21.17
C SER A 198 -2.37 -8.39 21.28
N ALA A 199 -1.92 -7.20 20.92
CA ALA A 199 -0.56 -6.73 21.12
C ALA A 199 -0.57 -5.25 21.53
N THR A 200 0.47 -4.82 22.25
CA THR A 200 0.70 -3.42 22.63
C THR A 200 1.92 -2.89 21.88
N PHE A 201 1.80 -1.72 21.24
CA PHE A 201 2.85 -1.12 20.40
C PHE A 201 3.41 -2.11 19.35
N ASN A 202 4.73 -2.27 19.31
CA ASN A 202 5.46 -3.19 18.43
C ASN A 202 5.83 -4.53 19.13
N PHE A 203 5.27 -4.81 20.32
CA PHE A 203 5.47 -6.08 21.04
C PHE A 203 4.52 -7.17 20.52
N VAL A 204 4.75 -7.56 19.26
CA VAL A 204 3.89 -8.47 18.48
C VAL A 204 4.15 -9.95 18.78
N ALA A 205 3.21 -10.83 18.41
CA ALA A 205 3.26 -12.26 18.75
C ALA A 205 4.51 -12.99 18.25
N THR A 206 5.01 -12.63 17.06
CA THR A 206 6.20 -13.24 16.44
C THR A 206 7.47 -13.04 17.25
N ASN A 207 7.51 -12.03 18.13
CA ASN A 207 8.63 -11.82 19.05
C ASN A 207 8.74 -12.90 20.13
N ALA A 208 7.73 -13.76 20.29
CA ALA A 208 7.70 -14.78 21.35
C ALA A 208 8.18 -16.16 20.88
N ASN A 209 8.67 -16.31 19.65
CA ASN A 209 9.31 -17.55 19.17
C ASN A 209 10.35 -17.30 18.07
N ASP A 210 10.97 -16.11 18.08
CA ASP A 210 12.01 -15.69 17.14
C ASP A 210 13.42 -16.13 17.59
N GLY A 211 13.54 -16.77 18.76
CA GLY A 211 14.80 -17.18 19.35
C GLY A 211 15.57 -16.04 20.03
N ASN A 212 14.99 -14.85 20.17
CA ASN A 212 15.60 -13.66 20.75
C ASN A 212 14.88 -13.21 22.02
N VAL A 213 15.44 -13.56 23.18
CA VAL A 213 14.90 -13.13 24.49
C VAL A 213 15.00 -11.61 24.76
N GLY A 214 15.61 -10.84 23.85
CA GLY A 214 15.65 -9.37 23.90
C GLY A 214 14.39 -8.71 23.34
N SER A 215 13.69 -9.37 22.41
CA SER A 215 12.36 -9.01 21.93
C SER A 215 11.29 -9.70 22.79
N TYR A 216 10.06 -9.18 22.78
CA TYR A 216 8.95 -9.83 23.48
C TYR A 216 7.60 -9.44 22.88
N TRP A 217 6.61 -10.30 23.14
CA TRP A 217 5.20 -10.04 22.97
C TRP A 217 4.59 -9.49 24.27
N GLU A 218 3.68 -8.52 24.18
CA GLU A 218 2.87 -8.03 25.30
C GLU A 218 1.41 -7.84 24.91
N SER A 219 0.49 -8.39 25.70
CA SER A 219 -0.96 -8.23 25.47
C SER A 219 -1.51 -6.88 25.93
N ALA A 220 -2.64 -6.46 25.35
CA ALA A 220 -3.39 -5.28 25.78
C ALA A 220 -4.38 -5.61 26.92
N GLY A 221 -3.90 -6.18 28.02
CA GLY A 221 -4.72 -6.56 29.20
C GLY A 221 -5.00 -8.06 29.34
N PHE A 222 -5.89 -8.41 30.29
CA PHE A 222 -6.29 -9.78 30.65
C PHE A 222 -7.82 -10.00 30.56
N PRO A 223 -8.29 -11.23 30.29
CA PRO A 223 -7.48 -12.39 29.90
C PRO A 223 -6.92 -12.22 28.47
N SER A 224 -5.76 -12.79 28.21
CA SER A 224 -5.12 -12.78 26.89
C SER A 224 -4.60 -14.15 26.50
N THR A 225 -4.41 -14.39 25.20
CA THR A 225 -3.94 -15.67 24.68
C THR A 225 -2.78 -15.50 23.72
N LEU A 226 -1.89 -16.50 23.69
CA LEU A 226 -0.79 -16.65 22.75
C LEU A 226 -0.76 -18.11 22.29
N THR A 227 -0.87 -18.35 20.98
CA THR A 227 -1.05 -19.69 20.40
C THR A 227 0.03 -19.96 19.34
N VAL A 228 0.82 -21.02 19.53
CA VAL A 228 1.74 -21.55 18.51
C VAL A 228 1.06 -22.67 17.74
N LYS A 229 1.20 -22.65 16.41
CA LYS A 229 0.74 -23.71 15.49
C LYS A 229 1.93 -24.59 15.10
N LEU A 230 2.01 -25.81 15.63
CA LEU A 230 3.12 -26.73 15.42
C LEU A 230 3.15 -27.31 13.99
N GLY A 231 1.96 -27.47 13.38
CA GLY A 231 1.80 -27.96 12.00
C GLY A 231 1.42 -29.44 11.88
N ALA A 232 1.68 -30.24 12.92
CA ALA A 232 1.24 -31.63 13.05
C ALA A 232 0.99 -31.99 14.52
N ASP A 233 0.30 -33.10 14.78
CA ASP A 233 0.10 -33.58 16.15
C ASP A 233 1.43 -34.01 16.78
N ALA A 234 1.76 -33.43 17.94
CA ALA A 234 2.92 -33.79 18.74
C ALA A 234 2.49 -34.25 20.14
N ASN A 235 3.20 -35.23 20.69
CA ASN A 235 3.12 -35.59 22.09
C ASN A 235 3.92 -34.56 22.90
N VAL A 236 3.23 -33.59 23.50
CA VAL A 236 3.80 -32.48 24.26
C VAL A 236 4.01 -32.91 25.71
N THR A 237 5.23 -32.65 26.20
CA THR A 237 5.70 -32.99 27.55
C THR A 237 5.97 -31.75 28.41
N GLY A 238 6.11 -30.57 27.79
CA GLY A 238 6.31 -29.32 28.52
C GLY A 238 6.20 -28.08 27.66
N VAL A 239 5.98 -26.94 28.31
CA VAL A 239 6.03 -25.60 27.70
C VAL A 239 6.99 -24.75 28.51
N VAL A 240 7.98 -24.15 27.86
CA VAL A 240 8.91 -23.21 28.51
C VAL A 240 8.49 -21.80 28.14
N VAL A 241 8.28 -20.95 29.14
CA VAL A 241 7.96 -19.54 28.98
C VAL A 241 9.13 -18.74 29.51
N LYS A 242 9.70 -17.86 28.68
CA LYS A 242 10.78 -16.95 29.07
C LYS A 242 10.33 -15.51 28.96
N LEU A 243 10.87 -14.68 29.83
CA LEU A 243 10.88 -13.22 29.68
C LEU A 243 12.32 -12.76 29.45
N ASN A 244 12.47 -11.48 29.12
CA ASN A 244 13.80 -10.91 28.95
C ASN A 244 14.60 -11.06 30.26
N PRO A 245 15.81 -11.65 30.22
CA PRO A 245 16.61 -11.93 31.40
C PRO A 245 17.26 -10.69 32.03
N ASP A 246 17.15 -9.52 31.40
CA ASP A 246 17.71 -8.26 31.92
C ASP A 246 17.15 -7.96 33.33
N PRO A 247 18.01 -7.67 34.33
CA PRO A 247 17.58 -7.31 35.67
C PRO A 247 16.54 -6.19 35.76
N VAL A 248 16.45 -5.30 34.76
CA VAL A 248 15.43 -4.23 34.70
C VAL A 248 14.00 -4.78 34.70
N TRP A 249 13.79 -6.02 34.28
CA TRP A 249 12.49 -6.68 34.35
C TRP A 249 12.08 -7.01 35.79
N GLY A 250 13.01 -7.13 36.74
CA GLY A 250 12.69 -7.46 38.13
C GLY A 250 11.93 -8.79 38.29
N ALA A 251 11.65 -9.16 39.55
CA ALA A 251 10.88 -10.36 39.84
C ALA A 251 9.38 -10.11 39.64
N ARG A 252 8.69 -11.03 38.97
CA ARG A 252 7.25 -10.93 38.71
C ARG A 252 6.58 -12.30 38.62
N THR A 253 5.27 -12.32 38.82
CA THR A 253 4.47 -13.54 38.74
C THR A 253 3.43 -13.38 37.65
N GLN A 254 3.32 -14.38 36.76
CA GLN A 254 2.23 -14.46 35.78
C GLN A 254 1.33 -15.65 36.08
N SER A 255 0.01 -15.45 35.96
CA SER A 255 -0.98 -16.51 36.12
C SER A 255 -1.30 -17.11 34.75
N ILE A 256 -0.90 -18.36 34.52
CA ILE A 256 -0.87 -19.01 33.21
C ILE A 256 -1.64 -20.33 33.24
N GLN A 257 -2.48 -20.56 32.23
CA GLN A 257 -3.07 -21.86 31.89
C GLN A 257 -2.51 -22.34 30.54
N VAL A 258 -2.28 -23.64 30.39
CA VAL A 258 -1.83 -24.23 29.13
C VAL A 258 -2.93 -25.09 28.52
N LEU A 259 -3.24 -24.81 27.26
CA LEU A 259 -4.28 -25.48 26.49
C LEU A 259 -3.67 -26.11 25.23
N GLY A 260 -4.25 -27.21 24.76
CA GLY A 260 -3.85 -27.89 23.54
C GLY A 260 -5.03 -28.22 22.64
N ARG A 261 -4.80 -28.22 21.32
CA ARG A 261 -5.76 -28.63 20.30
C ARG A 261 -5.06 -29.55 19.30
N ALA A 262 -5.64 -30.73 19.05
CA ALA A 262 -5.18 -31.65 18.00
C ALA A 262 -5.65 -31.17 16.61
N GLY A 263 -4.96 -31.57 15.54
CA GLY A 263 -5.18 -31.04 14.19
C GLY A 263 -6.59 -31.24 13.64
N ALA A 264 -7.27 -32.32 14.03
CA ALA A 264 -8.65 -32.61 13.64
C ALA A 264 -9.73 -31.98 14.55
N ALA A 265 -9.34 -31.32 15.65
CA ALA A 265 -10.26 -30.82 16.66
C ALA A 265 -10.65 -29.35 16.42
N THR A 266 -11.90 -29.00 16.70
CA THR A 266 -12.42 -27.63 16.51
C THR A 266 -12.21 -26.73 17.74
N GLY A 267 -11.84 -27.28 18.91
CA GLY A 267 -11.70 -26.55 20.18
C GLY A 267 -10.46 -26.93 20.98
N PHE A 268 -10.06 -26.04 21.90
CA PHE A 268 -8.93 -26.27 22.82
C PHE A 268 -9.37 -27.05 24.07
N THR A 269 -8.47 -27.89 24.57
CA THR A 269 -8.62 -28.68 25.80
C THR A 269 -7.54 -28.33 26.81
N GLU A 270 -7.82 -28.47 28.10
CA GLU A 270 -6.84 -28.17 29.15
C GLU A 270 -5.72 -29.21 29.19
N MET A 271 -4.48 -28.73 29.05
CA MET A 271 -3.26 -29.53 29.25
C MET A 271 -2.63 -29.27 30.61
N LYS A 272 -2.76 -28.04 31.11
CA LYS A 272 -2.36 -27.65 32.47
C LYS A 272 -3.35 -26.64 33.03
N ALA A 273 -3.88 -26.95 34.21
CA ALA A 273 -4.70 -26.02 34.96
C ALA A 273 -3.95 -24.71 35.25
N ARG A 274 -4.73 -23.63 35.38
CA ARG A 274 -4.21 -22.30 35.73
C ARG A 274 -3.40 -22.35 37.02
N ALA A 275 -2.19 -21.80 37.00
CA ALA A 275 -1.34 -21.62 38.18
C ALA A 275 -0.51 -20.34 38.06
N ASP A 276 0.03 -19.88 39.19
CA ASP A 276 0.91 -18.72 39.27
C ASP A 276 2.37 -19.15 39.14
N TYR A 277 3.09 -18.52 38.21
CA TYR A 277 4.47 -18.85 37.89
C TYR A 277 5.38 -17.63 38.12
N GLY A 278 6.39 -17.82 38.97
CA GLY A 278 7.35 -16.78 39.33
C GLY A 278 8.52 -16.70 38.33
N PHE A 279 8.77 -15.51 37.83
CA PHE A 279 9.90 -15.14 36.99
C PHE A 279 10.85 -14.27 37.83
N ASN A 280 12.11 -14.68 37.93
CA ASN A 280 13.13 -13.97 38.68
C ASN A 280 14.44 -13.92 37.86
N PRO A 281 14.92 -12.72 37.46
CA PRO A 281 16.14 -12.57 36.66
C PRO A 281 17.37 -13.20 37.32
N SER A 282 17.45 -13.13 38.65
CA SER A 282 18.58 -13.67 39.44
C SER A 282 18.44 -15.15 39.81
N GLY A 283 17.21 -15.67 39.82
CA GLY A 283 16.93 -17.04 40.26
C GLY A 283 16.85 -18.02 39.10
N ASN A 284 15.83 -17.86 38.26
CA ASN A 284 15.56 -18.74 37.11
C ASN A 284 15.84 -18.06 35.76
N GLN A 285 16.56 -16.94 35.77
CA GLN A 285 16.87 -16.14 34.57
C GLN A 285 15.59 -15.77 33.79
N ASN A 286 14.50 -15.48 34.51
CA ASN A 286 13.19 -15.23 33.94
C ASN A 286 12.67 -16.34 33.02
N SER A 287 12.97 -17.61 33.34
CA SER A 287 12.50 -18.78 32.60
C SER A 287 11.71 -19.70 33.52
N VAL A 288 10.52 -20.11 33.08
CA VAL A 288 9.68 -21.09 33.76
C VAL A 288 9.39 -22.24 32.81
N THR A 289 9.59 -23.47 33.29
CA THR A 289 9.18 -24.67 32.60
C THR A 289 7.87 -25.18 33.22
N ILE A 290 6.85 -25.37 32.39
CA ILE A 290 5.52 -25.86 32.75
C ILE A 290 5.36 -27.26 32.17
N PRO A 291 5.46 -28.32 33.00
CA PRO A 291 5.26 -29.68 32.52
C PRO A 291 3.80 -29.95 32.18
N VAL A 292 3.58 -30.54 31.00
CA VAL A 292 2.26 -30.89 30.47
C VAL A 292 2.28 -32.31 29.90
N SER A 293 1.11 -32.90 29.66
CA SER A 293 1.01 -34.18 28.97
C SER A 293 -0.20 -34.18 28.06
N GLY A 294 0.01 -34.37 26.76
CA GLY A 294 -1.07 -34.56 25.79
C GLY A 294 -0.62 -34.41 24.35
N THR A 295 -1.49 -34.79 23.41
CA THR A 295 -1.23 -34.63 21.98
C THR A 295 -1.87 -33.33 21.49
N ALA A 296 -1.10 -32.47 20.79
CA ALA A 296 -1.62 -31.26 20.17
C ALA A 296 -0.86 -30.88 18.91
N SER A 297 -1.56 -30.25 17.97
CA SER A 297 -1.00 -29.50 16.84
C SER A 297 -0.93 -28.01 17.11
N ASP A 298 -1.74 -27.49 18.05
CA ASP A 298 -1.67 -26.11 18.52
C ASP A 298 -1.55 -26.08 20.05
N VAL A 299 -0.63 -25.27 20.57
CA VAL A 299 -0.46 -25.05 22.01
C VAL A 299 -0.72 -23.59 22.33
N ARG A 300 -1.58 -23.34 23.31
CA ARG A 300 -2.02 -22.01 23.72
C ARG A 300 -1.70 -21.75 25.18
N LEU A 301 -1.04 -20.62 25.42
CA LEU A 301 -0.98 -19.99 26.73
C LEU A 301 -2.17 -19.06 26.89
N GLN A 302 -2.83 -19.13 28.05
CA GLN A 302 -3.84 -18.16 28.47
C GLN A 302 -3.41 -17.48 29.77
N PHE A 303 -3.32 -16.15 29.73
CA PHE A 303 -2.85 -15.32 30.83
C PHE A 303 -4.02 -14.64 31.53
N PHE A 304 -3.91 -14.53 32.86
CA PHE A 304 -4.96 -13.95 33.71
C PHE A 304 -4.47 -12.80 34.60
N SER A 305 -3.16 -12.73 34.85
CA SER A 305 -2.53 -11.61 35.58
C SER A 305 -1.01 -11.61 35.33
N ASN A 306 -0.39 -10.45 35.53
CA ASN A 306 1.05 -10.24 35.58
C ASN A 306 1.35 -9.16 36.62
N THR A 307 2.22 -9.42 37.60
CA THR A 307 2.55 -8.43 38.63
C THR A 307 3.53 -7.35 38.14
N GLY A 308 4.13 -7.51 36.95
CA GLY A 308 5.14 -6.61 36.40
C GLY A 308 4.69 -5.73 35.22
N ALA A 309 3.50 -5.96 34.66
CA ALA A 309 2.99 -5.23 33.49
C ALA A 309 1.45 -5.33 33.39
N PRO A 310 0.77 -4.42 32.66
CA PRO A 310 -0.69 -4.47 32.49
C PRO A 310 -1.17 -5.64 31.61
N GLY A 311 -0.28 -6.31 30.89
CA GLY A 311 -0.59 -7.46 30.04
C GLY A 311 0.31 -8.68 30.29
N GLY A 312 -0.07 -9.81 29.66
CA GLY A 312 0.76 -11.01 29.61
C GLY A 312 1.98 -10.74 28.73
N GLN A 313 3.14 -11.21 29.16
CA GLN A 313 4.40 -10.99 28.43
C GLN A 313 5.12 -12.30 28.20
N VAL A 314 5.69 -12.45 27.00
CA VAL A 314 6.50 -13.62 26.62
C VAL A 314 7.60 -13.17 25.67
N ALA A 315 8.85 -13.38 26.05
CA ALA A 315 10.01 -13.18 25.18
C ALA A 315 10.34 -14.44 24.37
N GLU A 316 10.09 -15.63 24.92
CA GLU A 316 10.22 -16.89 24.17
C GLU A 316 9.24 -17.93 24.73
N MET A 317 8.50 -18.60 23.85
CA MET A 317 7.60 -19.72 24.11
C MET A 317 8.14 -20.96 23.40
N GLN A 318 8.63 -21.92 24.18
CA GLN A 318 9.11 -23.21 23.68
C GLN A 318 8.07 -24.30 23.96
N VAL A 319 7.85 -25.20 23.01
CA VAL A 319 6.95 -26.36 23.18
C VAL A 319 7.77 -27.62 23.08
N ILE A 320 7.94 -28.34 24.20
CA ILE A 320 8.84 -29.49 24.31
C ILE A 320 8.06 -30.79 24.12
N GLY A 321 8.45 -31.58 23.12
CA GLY A 321 7.84 -32.89 22.88
C GLY A 321 8.44 -33.64 21.70
N ALA A 322 7.72 -34.66 21.24
CA ALA A 322 8.05 -35.45 20.05
C ALA A 322 6.81 -35.62 19.16
N TRP A 323 7.00 -35.56 17.84
CA TRP A 323 5.92 -35.75 16.86
C TRP A 323 5.22 -37.10 17.02
N ALA A 324 3.89 -37.14 16.86
CA ALA A 324 3.12 -38.38 16.87
C ALA A 324 3.33 -39.17 15.55
N PRO A 325 3.20 -40.51 15.54
CA PRO A 325 3.31 -41.30 14.31
C PRO A 325 2.24 -40.89 13.27
N ALA A 326 2.66 -40.41 12.10
CA ALA A 326 1.81 -40.02 10.98
C ALA A 326 2.47 -40.38 9.62
N PRO A 327 1.70 -40.46 8.52
CA PRO A 327 2.27 -40.49 7.16
C PRO A 327 2.99 -39.16 6.84
N ASP A 328 3.87 -39.16 5.85
CA ASP A 328 4.59 -37.97 5.36
C ASP A 328 4.83 -38.12 3.84
N LEU A 329 3.95 -37.58 3.03
CA LEU A 329 3.97 -37.67 1.58
C LEU A 329 4.89 -36.60 0.99
N VAL A 330 6.03 -37.06 0.51
CA VAL A 330 7.06 -36.20 -0.09
C VAL A 330 7.13 -36.46 -1.58
N VAL A 331 7.06 -35.41 -2.40
CA VAL A 331 7.45 -35.54 -3.81
C VAL A 331 8.98 -35.50 -3.88
N THR A 332 9.57 -36.56 -4.43
CA THR A 332 11.04 -36.76 -4.42
C THR A 332 11.70 -36.36 -5.74
N SER A 333 10.95 -36.36 -6.84
CA SER A 333 11.43 -35.90 -8.14
C SER A 333 10.27 -35.64 -9.09
N THR A 334 10.52 -34.75 -10.06
CA THR A 334 9.64 -34.49 -11.20
C THR A 334 10.47 -34.44 -12.49
N THR A 335 10.02 -35.11 -13.55
CA THR A 335 10.66 -35.17 -14.87
C THR A 335 9.63 -35.00 -15.99
N TRP A 336 10.08 -34.81 -17.23
CA TRP A 336 9.21 -34.66 -18.40
C TRP A 336 9.74 -35.36 -19.65
N SER A 337 8.84 -35.63 -20.61
CA SER A 337 9.15 -36.15 -21.94
C SER A 337 8.26 -35.50 -22.99
N PRO A 338 8.77 -35.16 -24.20
CA PRO A 338 10.17 -35.29 -24.64
C PRO A 338 11.12 -34.35 -23.90
N ALA A 339 12.43 -34.63 -23.92
CA ALA A 339 13.42 -33.84 -23.18
C ALA A 339 13.65 -32.43 -23.76
N ALA A 340 13.44 -32.26 -25.07
CA ALA A 340 13.50 -30.99 -25.79
C ALA A 340 12.22 -30.82 -26.63
N PRO A 341 11.08 -30.46 -26.01
CA PRO A 341 9.85 -30.19 -26.74
C PRO A 341 9.94 -28.88 -27.51
N ASP A 342 9.12 -28.76 -28.55
CA ASP A 342 8.81 -27.50 -29.24
C ASP A 342 7.32 -27.14 -29.07
N GLU A 343 6.91 -26.00 -29.66
CA GLU A 343 5.54 -25.50 -29.62
C GLU A 343 4.47 -26.45 -30.19
N THR A 344 4.87 -27.56 -30.84
CA THR A 344 3.96 -28.59 -31.37
C THR A 344 3.95 -29.88 -30.56
N SER A 345 4.88 -30.01 -29.61
CA SER A 345 5.12 -31.24 -28.87
C SER A 345 4.12 -31.43 -27.73
N ALA A 346 3.45 -32.59 -27.65
CA ALA A 346 2.72 -32.99 -26.45
C ALA A 346 3.72 -33.38 -25.33
N ILE A 347 3.45 -32.99 -24.09
CA ILE A 347 4.39 -33.13 -22.97
C ILE A 347 3.78 -34.07 -21.92
N THR A 348 4.55 -35.04 -21.43
CA THR A 348 4.18 -35.89 -20.29
C THR A 348 5.03 -35.52 -19.09
N LEU A 349 4.40 -35.11 -17.98
CA LEU A 349 5.06 -34.88 -16.70
C LEU A 349 4.98 -36.14 -15.84
N THR A 350 6.04 -36.45 -15.11
CA THR A 350 6.14 -37.62 -14.23
C THR A 350 6.65 -37.18 -12.86
N ALA A 351 6.04 -37.64 -11.77
CA ALA A 351 6.48 -37.39 -10.41
C ALA A 351 6.62 -38.69 -9.62
N VAL A 352 7.55 -38.71 -8.66
CA VAL A 352 7.72 -39.81 -7.71
C VAL A 352 7.34 -39.33 -6.31
N VAL A 353 6.27 -39.89 -5.76
CA VAL A 353 5.79 -39.63 -4.40
C VAL A 353 6.33 -40.71 -3.47
N ARG A 354 6.82 -40.32 -2.30
CA ARG A 354 7.28 -41.22 -1.24
C ARG A 354 6.49 -40.95 0.03
N ASN A 355 6.06 -41.99 0.73
CA ASN A 355 5.67 -41.85 2.14
C ASN A 355 6.93 -42.00 3.01
N SER A 356 7.47 -40.90 3.50
CA SER A 356 8.61 -40.83 4.42
C SER A 356 8.22 -41.00 5.89
N GLY A 357 6.92 -41.12 6.16
CA GLY A 357 6.35 -41.19 7.50
C GLY A 357 6.48 -42.57 8.12
N THR A 358 5.98 -42.68 9.35
CA THR A 358 6.13 -43.90 10.17
C THR A 358 4.94 -44.85 10.08
N VAL A 359 3.84 -44.41 9.44
CA VAL A 359 2.62 -45.22 9.20
C VAL A 359 2.13 -45.06 7.76
N ALA A 360 1.20 -45.92 7.33
CA ALA A 360 0.66 -45.90 5.97
C ALA A 360 -0.20 -44.65 5.70
N SER A 361 -0.12 -44.13 4.48
CA SER A 361 -0.95 -43.03 3.97
C SER A 361 -2.18 -43.56 3.24
N ALA A 362 -3.29 -42.82 3.32
CA ALA A 362 -4.47 -43.05 2.50
C ALA A 362 -4.21 -42.66 1.03
N ALA A 363 -5.09 -43.06 0.11
CA ALA A 363 -5.02 -42.59 -1.27
C ALA A 363 -5.36 -41.09 -1.33
N THR A 364 -4.65 -40.36 -2.19
CA THR A 364 -4.83 -38.92 -2.40
C THR A 364 -4.56 -38.54 -3.86
N ARG A 365 -4.41 -37.25 -4.16
CA ARG A 365 -4.16 -36.70 -5.50
C ARG A 365 -2.84 -35.92 -5.52
N LEU A 366 -2.24 -35.83 -6.70
CA LEU A 366 -1.10 -34.97 -6.99
C LEU A 366 -1.45 -33.98 -8.10
N ASP A 367 -1.03 -32.73 -7.95
CA ASP A 367 -1.12 -31.69 -8.97
C ASP A 367 0.26 -31.40 -9.57
N PHE A 368 0.36 -31.47 -10.90
CA PHE A 368 1.50 -30.96 -11.65
C PHE A 368 1.29 -29.49 -11.97
N LYS A 369 2.32 -28.68 -11.77
CA LYS A 369 2.29 -27.24 -11.99
C LYS A 369 3.37 -26.81 -12.98
N LEU A 370 3.02 -25.89 -13.88
CA LEU A 370 3.97 -25.10 -14.67
C LEU A 370 3.81 -23.64 -14.24
N ASP A 371 4.91 -23.00 -13.82
CA ASP A 371 4.93 -21.62 -13.30
C ASP A 371 3.85 -21.36 -12.24
N GLY A 372 3.71 -22.31 -11.31
CA GLY A 372 2.74 -22.25 -10.21
C GLY A 372 1.30 -22.63 -10.58
N THR A 373 0.95 -22.72 -11.87
CA THR A 373 -0.41 -23.06 -12.34
C THR A 373 -0.58 -24.56 -12.49
N VAL A 374 -1.66 -25.15 -11.96
CA VAL A 374 -1.97 -26.58 -12.13
C VAL A 374 -2.31 -26.88 -13.59
N VAL A 375 -1.55 -27.78 -14.22
CA VAL A 375 -1.68 -28.13 -15.65
C VAL A 375 -2.17 -29.55 -15.89
N ALA A 376 -2.01 -30.43 -14.90
CA ALA A 376 -2.47 -31.81 -14.92
C ALA A 376 -2.54 -32.31 -13.46
N GLY A 377 -3.27 -33.39 -13.21
CA GLY A 377 -3.19 -34.09 -11.94
C GLY A 377 -3.30 -35.59 -12.10
N ALA A 378 -2.89 -36.31 -11.07
CA ALA A 378 -2.81 -37.77 -11.08
C ALA A 378 -3.19 -38.34 -9.71
N ASP A 379 -3.79 -39.53 -9.71
CA ASP A 379 -4.16 -40.23 -8.48
C ASP A 379 -2.91 -40.88 -7.84
N VAL A 380 -2.77 -40.70 -6.53
CA VAL A 380 -1.73 -41.33 -5.71
C VAL A 380 -2.39 -42.41 -4.87
N PRO A 381 -2.03 -43.70 -5.05
CA PRO A 381 -2.62 -44.78 -4.27
C PRO A 381 -2.19 -44.72 -2.80
N THR A 382 -2.81 -45.55 -1.95
CA THR A 382 -2.36 -45.76 -0.57
C THR A 382 -0.87 -46.16 -0.54
N LEU A 383 -0.07 -45.53 0.31
CA LEU A 383 1.37 -45.80 0.41
C LEU A 383 1.75 -46.29 1.81
N ALA A 384 2.32 -47.50 1.91
CA ALA A 384 2.93 -47.96 3.16
C ALA A 384 4.10 -47.07 3.59
N ALA A 385 4.45 -47.08 4.88
CA ALA A 385 5.62 -46.37 5.38
C ALA A 385 6.89 -46.75 4.59
N GLY A 386 7.60 -45.76 4.07
CA GLY A 386 8.79 -45.93 3.23
C GLY A 386 8.53 -46.25 1.75
N ALA A 387 7.30 -46.52 1.33
CA ALA A 387 6.97 -46.88 -0.06
C ALA A 387 6.91 -45.66 -0.99
N THR A 388 7.07 -45.90 -2.29
CA THR A 388 6.99 -44.89 -3.35
C THR A 388 5.97 -45.24 -4.43
N ALA A 389 5.33 -44.25 -5.04
CA ALA A 389 4.54 -44.37 -6.25
C ALA A 389 5.04 -43.39 -7.33
N THR A 390 5.05 -43.83 -8.58
CA THR A 390 5.30 -42.98 -9.75
C THR A 390 3.97 -42.68 -10.42
N VAL A 391 3.70 -41.39 -10.66
CA VAL A 391 2.45 -40.92 -11.27
C VAL A 391 2.77 -40.00 -12.44
N THR A 392 1.87 -39.94 -13.44
CA THR A 392 2.09 -39.17 -14.68
C THR A 392 0.88 -38.30 -15.01
N GLY A 393 1.13 -37.14 -15.60
CA GLY A 393 0.11 -36.23 -16.11
C GLY A 393 0.43 -35.77 -17.54
N SER A 394 -0.54 -35.84 -18.44
CA SER A 394 -0.40 -35.37 -19.82
C SER A 394 -0.72 -33.88 -19.93
N VAL A 395 0.12 -33.15 -20.66
CA VAL A 395 0.02 -31.72 -20.90
C VAL A 395 0.03 -31.49 -22.42
N SER A 396 -0.90 -30.67 -22.91
CA SER A 396 -0.92 -30.25 -24.32
C SER A 396 0.34 -29.46 -24.68
N ALA A 397 0.55 -29.22 -25.97
CA ALA A 397 1.63 -28.35 -26.42
C ALA A 397 1.61 -26.99 -25.72
N ARG A 398 2.80 -26.43 -25.50
CA ARG A 398 3.02 -25.19 -24.75
C ARG A 398 3.70 -24.17 -25.67
N ALA A 399 3.51 -22.89 -25.38
CA ALA A 399 4.21 -21.85 -26.12
C ALA A 399 5.73 -21.96 -25.90
N GLN A 400 6.52 -21.33 -26.76
CA GLN A 400 7.96 -21.22 -26.55
C GLN A 400 8.24 -20.53 -25.21
N GLY A 401 9.15 -21.08 -24.42
CA GLY A 401 9.49 -20.51 -23.11
C GLY A 401 10.22 -21.50 -22.21
N SER A 402 10.63 -21.02 -21.04
CA SER A 402 11.18 -21.87 -20.00
C SER A 402 10.20 -21.89 -18.83
N TYR A 403 9.69 -23.07 -18.51
CA TYR A 403 8.67 -23.26 -17.49
C TYR A 403 9.28 -23.90 -16.25
N THR A 404 8.97 -23.35 -15.09
CA THR A 404 9.27 -23.99 -13.80
C THR A 404 8.32 -25.16 -13.60
N VAL A 405 8.86 -26.36 -13.41
CA VAL A 405 8.03 -27.57 -13.21
C VAL A 405 7.98 -27.90 -11.73
N ALA A 406 6.77 -27.96 -11.16
CA ALA A 406 6.56 -28.41 -9.80
C ALA A 406 5.48 -29.50 -9.73
N ALA A 407 5.51 -30.29 -8.66
CA ALA A 407 4.44 -31.22 -8.33
C ALA A 407 4.14 -31.14 -6.83
N THR A 408 2.86 -31.12 -6.48
CA THR A 408 2.36 -31.07 -5.10
C THR A 408 1.47 -32.27 -4.83
N VAL A 409 1.84 -33.13 -3.88
CA VAL A 409 0.97 -34.22 -3.40
C VAL A 409 0.03 -33.73 -2.29
N ASP A 410 -1.16 -34.33 -2.21
CA ASP A 410 -2.25 -33.97 -1.29
C ASP A 410 -2.54 -32.46 -1.21
N PRO A 411 -2.73 -31.76 -2.35
CA PRO A 411 -2.90 -30.31 -2.34
C PRO A 411 -4.15 -29.84 -1.59
N ALA A 412 -5.10 -30.73 -1.32
CA ALA A 412 -6.31 -30.46 -0.54
C ALA A 412 -6.15 -30.74 0.97
N GLY A 413 -4.99 -31.22 1.43
CA GLY A 413 -4.71 -31.53 2.83
C GLY A 413 -5.66 -32.58 3.41
N THR A 414 -6.03 -33.58 2.62
CA THR A 414 -7.00 -34.61 3.01
C THR A 414 -6.38 -35.73 3.83
N VAL A 415 -5.06 -35.91 3.75
CA VAL A 415 -4.27 -36.82 4.57
C VAL A 415 -3.63 -36.01 5.70
N ALA A 416 -3.83 -36.42 6.95
CA ALA A 416 -3.15 -35.80 8.08
C ALA A 416 -1.70 -36.29 8.12
N GLU A 417 -0.74 -35.39 7.91
CA GLU A 417 0.69 -35.73 7.74
C GLU A 417 1.54 -35.22 8.91
N SER A 418 2.70 -35.84 9.16
CA SER A 418 3.68 -35.31 10.14
C SER A 418 4.37 -34.03 9.66
N ASN A 419 4.37 -33.79 8.35
CA ASN A 419 4.90 -32.59 7.73
C ASN A 419 4.11 -32.32 6.44
N ASN A 420 3.50 -31.14 6.33
CA ASN A 420 2.82 -30.71 5.10
C ASN A 420 3.70 -29.77 4.26
N ASP A 421 4.82 -29.31 4.83
CA ASP A 421 5.70 -28.29 4.21
C ASP A 421 6.59 -28.90 3.11
N ASN A 422 6.70 -30.23 3.04
CA ASN A 422 7.53 -30.98 2.10
C ASN A 422 6.72 -31.70 0.99
N ASN A 423 5.43 -31.39 0.86
CA ASN A 423 4.56 -31.99 -0.15
C ASN A 423 4.83 -31.50 -1.58
N THR A 424 5.58 -30.39 -1.73
CA THR A 424 5.87 -29.79 -3.04
C THR A 424 7.34 -29.97 -3.41
N PHE A 425 7.56 -30.50 -4.62
CA PHE A 425 8.89 -30.52 -5.25
C PHE A 425 8.89 -29.65 -6.49
N THR A 426 9.86 -28.76 -6.57
CA THR A 426 10.14 -27.94 -7.76
C THR A 426 11.43 -28.43 -8.40
N ALA A 427 11.37 -28.79 -9.68
CA ALA A 427 12.53 -29.23 -10.44
C ALA A 427 13.54 -28.08 -10.59
N THR A 428 14.83 -28.38 -10.43
CA THR A 428 15.91 -27.40 -10.59
C THR A 428 16.16 -27.04 -12.05
N ALA A 429 15.88 -27.98 -12.97
CA ALA A 429 15.89 -27.71 -14.40
C ALA A 429 14.52 -27.15 -14.82
N GLN A 430 14.54 -26.21 -15.77
CA GLN A 430 13.32 -25.71 -16.40
C GLN A 430 12.95 -26.58 -17.59
N LEU A 431 11.64 -26.74 -17.81
CA LEU A 431 11.10 -27.28 -19.04
C LEU A 431 11.24 -26.21 -20.12
N VAL A 432 12.24 -26.35 -20.99
CA VAL A 432 12.47 -25.43 -22.10
C VAL A 432 11.72 -25.93 -23.33
N VAL A 433 10.72 -25.17 -23.75
CA VAL A 433 9.98 -25.40 -24.99
C VAL A 433 10.60 -24.52 -26.07
N ALA A 434 11.17 -25.16 -27.10
CA ALA A 434 11.79 -24.47 -28.23
C ALA A 434 10.74 -23.99 -29.23
N GLN A 435 11.15 -23.08 -30.12
CA GLN A 435 10.33 -22.70 -31.26
C GLN A 435 10.27 -23.82 -32.29
N ALA A 436 9.11 -23.99 -32.92
CA ALA A 436 8.95 -24.95 -34.01
C ALA A 436 9.76 -24.53 -35.28
N PRO A 437 10.25 -25.48 -36.09
CA PRO A 437 10.96 -25.16 -37.34
C PRO A 437 10.05 -24.52 -38.41
N GLY A 438 10.45 -23.37 -38.98
CA GLY A 438 9.71 -22.64 -40.02
C GLY A 438 9.68 -21.12 -39.82
N PRO A 439 9.05 -20.34 -40.73
CA PRO A 439 8.78 -18.92 -40.52
C PRO A 439 7.63 -18.73 -39.52
N ASP A 440 7.64 -17.61 -38.80
CA ASP A 440 6.64 -17.27 -37.79
C ASP A 440 6.57 -15.75 -37.68
N LEU A 441 5.56 -15.15 -38.30
CA LEU A 441 5.30 -13.73 -38.29
C LEU A 441 4.51 -13.35 -37.03
N LEU A 442 4.92 -12.24 -36.44
CA LEU A 442 4.33 -11.65 -35.27
C LEU A 442 4.13 -10.17 -35.54
N VAL A 443 2.91 -9.67 -35.37
CA VAL A 443 2.69 -8.22 -35.36
C VAL A 443 3.12 -7.67 -34.01
N THR A 444 4.19 -6.87 -33.99
CA THR A 444 4.82 -6.36 -32.75
C THR A 444 4.33 -4.97 -32.35
N ALA A 445 3.80 -4.19 -33.30
CA ALA A 445 3.29 -2.85 -33.02
C ALA A 445 2.18 -2.45 -34.02
N LEU A 446 1.28 -1.57 -33.57
CA LEU A 446 0.29 -0.89 -34.42
C LEU A 446 0.21 0.58 -34.00
N ASN A 447 0.72 1.47 -34.83
CA ASN A 447 0.78 2.90 -34.54
C ASN A 447 -0.21 3.68 -35.40
N THR A 448 -0.76 4.74 -34.83
CA THR A 448 -1.71 5.66 -35.46
C THR A 448 -1.06 7.04 -35.59
N ASN A 449 -1.33 7.73 -36.69
CA ASN A 449 -0.97 9.14 -36.84
C ASN A 449 -2.19 9.93 -37.35
N PRO A 450 -2.70 10.92 -36.60
CA PRO A 450 -2.22 11.32 -35.26
C PRO A 450 -2.44 10.20 -34.22
N ALA A 451 -1.60 10.18 -33.17
CA ALA A 451 -1.68 9.15 -32.13
C ALA A 451 -3.03 9.18 -31.39
N ASN A 452 -3.54 10.40 -31.15
CA ASN A 452 -4.79 10.69 -30.48
C ASN A 452 -5.72 11.49 -31.41
N PRO A 453 -6.42 10.82 -32.33
CA PRO A 453 -7.22 11.51 -33.35
C PRO A 453 -8.46 12.17 -32.74
N ALA A 454 -8.69 13.43 -33.13
CA ALA A 454 -9.98 14.08 -32.93
C ALA A 454 -11.05 13.45 -33.84
N ALA A 455 -12.31 13.55 -33.45
CA ALA A 455 -13.42 13.14 -34.31
C ALA A 455 -13.36 13.89 -35.65
N GLY A 456 -13.47 13.16 -36.76
CA GLY A 456 -13.35 13.65 -38.13
C GLY A 456 -11.93 13.64 -38.70
N ALA A 457 -10.90 13.41 -37.90
CA ALA A 457 -9.51 13.38 -38.38
C ALA A 457 -9.24 12.17 -39.28
N ALA A 458 -8.41 12.36 -40.31
CA ALA A 458 -7.87 11.26 -41.10
C ALA A 458 -6.71 10.60 -40.35
N VAL A 459 -6.79 9.29 -40.14
CA VAL A 459 -5.83 8.49 -39.37
C VAL A 459 -5.09 7.54 -40.29
N SER A 460 -3.76 7.64 -40.30
CA SER A 460 -2.87 6.70 -40.99
C SER A 460 -2.29 5.68 -40.01
N PHE A 461 -1.85 4.53 -40.53
CA PHE A 461 -1.36 3.41 -39.72
C PHE A 461 0.03 2.93 -40.14
N THR A 462 0.82 2.47 -39.18
CA THR A 462 2.00 1.64 -39.42
C THR A 462 1.95 0.41 -38.52
N ALA A 463 2.45 -0.72 -39.01
CA ALA A 463 2.49 -1.98 -38.27
C ALA A 463 3.92 -2.52 -38.18
N GLY A 464 4.39 -2.83 -36.97
CA GLY A 464 5.61 -3.58 -36.77
C GLY A 464 5.34 -5.06 -37.03
N VAL A 465 6.16 -5.70 -37.87
CA VAL A 465 6.07 -7.15 -38.15
C VAL A 465 7.45 -7.76 -37.95
N GLN A 466 7.53 -8.77 -37.09
CA GLN A 466 8.73 -9.55 -36.83
C GLN A 466 8.56 -10.95 -37.39
N ASN A 467 9.58 -11.50 -38.05
CA ASN A 467 9.66 -12.94 -38.25
C ASN A 467 10.44 -13.54 -37.08
N ARG A 468 9.72 -14.00 -36.06
CA ARG A 468 10.34 -14.67 -34.91
C ARG A 468 10.79 -16.08 -35.24
N GLY A 469 10.42 -16.64 -36.40
CA GLY A 469 10.71 -18.02 -36.80
C GLY A 469 12.18 -18.31 -37.06
N THR A 470 12.46 -19.58 -37.36
CA THR A 470 13.81 -20.11 -37.61
C THR A 470 14.23 -20.06 -39.08
N SER A 471 13.31 -19.73 -39.99
CA SER A 471 13.58 -19.55 -41.43
C SER A 471 12.96 -18.26 -41.98
N THR A 472 13.47 -17.77 -43.12
CA THR A 472 12.98 -16.55 -43.78
C THR A 472 11.50 -16.64 -44.16
N ALA A 473 10.72 -15.62 -43.81
CA ALA A 473 9.36 -15.43 -44.29
C ALA A 473 9.38 -14.71 -45.65
N ALA A 474 8.63 -15.22 -46.62
CA ALA A 474 8.49 -14.59 -47.93
C ALA A 474 7.72 -13.27 -47.83
N ALA A 475 7.76 -12.45 -48.89
CA ALA A 475 6.97 -11.21 -48.94
C ALA A 475 5.47 -11.53 -48.89
N SER A 476 4.71 -10.71 -48.16
CA SER A 476 3.27 -10.90 -47.91
C SER A 476 2.54 -9.55 -47.80
N THR A 477 1.33 -9.52 -47.24
CA THR A 477 0.52 -8.30 -47.07
C THR A 477 0.05 -8.15 -45.63
N THR A 478 0.33 -7.02 -45.01
CA THR A 478 -0.26 -6.65 -43.71
C THR A 478 -1.56 -5.88 -43.93
N ARG A 479 -2.65 -6.32 -43.29
CA ARG A 479 -3.97 -5.67 -43.32
C ARG A 479 -4.23 -4.96 -42.00
N VAL A 480 -4.85 -3.78 -42.04
CA VAL A 480 -5.43 -3.13 -40.86
C VAL A 480 -6.93 -2.97 -41.07
N VAL A 481 -7.74 -3.47 -40.13
CA VAL A 481 -9.20 -3.28 -40.12
C VAL A 481 -9.57 -2.40 -38.94
N VAL A 482 -10.27 -1.29 -39.19
CA VAL A 482 -10.70 -0.33 -38.16
C VAL A 482 -12.03 0.31 -38.55
N GLY A 483 -13.02 0.30 -37.65
CA GLY A 483 -14.32 0.95 -37.88
C GLY A 483 -15.00 0.54 -39.21
N GLY A 484 -14.87 -0.72 -39.62
CA GLY A 484 -15.36 -1.23 -40.91
C GLY A 484 -14.51 -0.88 -42.14
N THR A 485 -13.48 -0.03 -42.00
CA THR A 485 -12.51 0.29 -43.05
C THR A 485 -11.41 -0.77 -43.08
N THR A 486 -11.03 -1.24 -44.27
CA THR A 486 -9.92 -2.17 -44.49
C THR A 486 -8.82 -1.47 -45.28
N LEU A 487 -7.62 -1.42 -44.72
CA LEU A 487 -6.42 -0.84 -45.33
C LEU A 487 -5.33 -1.92 -45.44
N THR A 488 -4.38 -1.74 -46.37
CA THR A 488 -3.31 -2.75 -46.59
C THR A 488 -1.96 -2.09 -46.83
N GLY A 489 -0.89 -2.80 -46.48
CA GLY A 489 0.49 -2.44 -46.76
C GLY A 489 1.30 -3.66 -47.22
N ALA A 490 2.27 -3.43 -48.11
CA ALA A 490 3.14 -4.49 -48.61
C ALA A 490 4.20 -4.85 -47.57
N THR A 491 4.28 -6.13 -47.20
CA THR A 491 5.25 -6.65 -46.24
C THR A 491 6.40 -7.28 -47.02
N PRO A 492 7.65 -6.76 -46.90
CA PRO A 492 8.80 -7.35 -47.59
C PRO A 492 9.14 -8.74 -47.01
N SER A 493 10.04 -9.49 -47.67
CA SER A 493 10.59 -10.70 -47.08
C SER A 493 11.36 -10.39 -45.79
N ILE A 494 11.14 -11.16 -44.73
CA ILE A 494 11.73 -10.91 -43.41
C ILE A 494 12.60 -12.11 -43.03
N ALA A 495 13.90 -11.88 -42.84
CA ALA A 495 14.83 -12.91 -42.37
C ALA A 495 14.48 -13.41 -40.96
N ALA A 496 14.89 -14.62 -40.61
CA ALA A 496 14.71 -15.18 -39.27
C ALA A 496 15.27 -14.21 -38.19
N GLY A 497 14.45 -13.92 -37.18
CA GLY A 497 14.76 -13.00 -36.08
C GLY A 497 14.68 -11.51 -36.41
N ALA A 498 14.44 -11.12 -37.67
CA ALA A 498 14.38 -9.72 -38.09
C ALA A 498 12.98 -9.10 -37.93
N SER A 499 12.93 -7.76 -37.86
CA SER A 499 11.70 -6.96 -37.80
C SER A 499 11.66 -5.92 -38.91
N THR A 500 10.45 -5.52 -39.31
CA THR A 500 10.21 -4.44 -40.27
C THR A 500 8.99 -3.61 -39.86
N THR A 501 8.94 -2.35 -40.29
CA THR A 501 7.77 -1.49 -40.14
C THR A 501 7.06 -1.38 -41.48
N VAL A 502 5.82 -1.86 -41.54
CA VAL A 502 4.97 -1.83 -42.72
C VAL A 502 4.12 -0.56 -42.70
N THR A 503 4.28 0.30 -43.71
CA THR A 503 3.40 1.45 -43.94
C THR A 503 2.08 0.98 -44.54
N ILE A 504 0.97 1.37 -43.93
CA ILE A 504 -0.37 1.01 -44.41
C ILE A 504 -0.87 2.12 -45.35
N SER A 505 -1.28 1.75 -46.56
CA SER A 505 -1.75 2.70 -47.56
C SER A 505 -3.19 3.15 -47.27
N GLY A 506 -3.42 4.47 -47.33
CA GLY A 506 -4.73 5.10 -47.09
C GLY A 506 -4.93 5.58 -45.66
N THR A 507 -6.14 6.05 -45.35
CA THR A 507 -6.50 6.59 -44.03
C THR A 507 -7.90 6.13 -43.62
N TRP A 508 -8.13 6.03 -42.31
CA TRP A 508 -9.46 5.89 -41.70
C TRP A 508 -9.93 7.23 -41.15
N THR A 509 -11.18 7.61 -41.38
CA THR A 509 -11.76 8.83 -40.77
C THR A 509 -12.27 8.51 -39.38
N ALA A 510 -11.67 9.13 -38.37
CA ALA A 510 -12.00 8.89 -36.97
C ALA A 510 -13.44 9.33 -36.64
N THR A 511 -14.19 8.46 -35.95
CA THR A 511 -15.53 8.76 -35.43
C THR A 511 -15.49 8.79 -33.91
N SER A 512 -16.18 9.74 -33.27
CA SER A 512 -16.20 9.86 -31.79
C SER A 512 -16.51 8.52 -31.11
N GLY A 513 -15.78 8.23 -30.02
CA GLY A 513 -15.91 6.98 -29.26
C GLY A 513 -14.80 5.97 -29.53
N GLY A 514 -15.00 4.74 -29.07
CA GLY A 514 -14.04 3.64 -29.24
C GLY A 514 -14.09 3.02 -30.65
N ALA A 515 -12.92 2.76 -31.22
CA ALA A 515 -12.70 1.94 -32.40
C ALA A 515 -11.62 0.91 -32.08
N THR A 516 -11.72 -0.30 -32.62
CA THR A 516 -10.64 -1.29 -32.53
C THR A 516 -9.98 -1.40 -33.89
N ALA A 517 -8.67 -1.14 -33.95
CA ALA A 517 -7.85 -1.40 -35.11
C ALA A 517 -7.15 -2.75 -34.96
N VAL A 518 -7.32 -3.64 -35.91
CA VAL A 518 -6.70 -4.97 -35.93
C VAL A 518 -5.72 -5.02 -37.08
N ALA A 519 -4.43 -5.10 -36.76
CA ALA A 519 -3.39 -5.41 -37.74
C ALA A 519 -3.26 -6.93 -37.88
N THR A 520 -3.10 -7.41 -39.11
CA THR A 520 -2.90 -8.82 -39.45
C THR A 520 -1.72 -8.94 -40.41
N ALA A 521 -0.59 -9.48 -39.96
CA ALA A 521 0.49 -9.90 -40.84
C ALA A 521 0.03 -11.09 -41.70
N ASP A 522 0.64 -11.24 -42.89
CA ASP A 522 0.25 -12.22 -43.90
C ASP A 522 -1.27 -12.43 -44.04
N SER A 523 -2.00 -11.34 -44.17
CA SER A 523 -3.46 -11.33 -44.14
C SER A 523 -4.17 -12.13 -45.25
N ALA A 524 -3.39 -12.64 -46.22
CA ALA A 524 -3.82 -13.50 -47.32
C ALA A 524 -3.42 -14.98 -47.12
N GLY A 525 -2.64 -15.31 -46.08
CA GLY A 525 -2.18 -16.66 -45.77
C GLY A 525 -1.26 -17.26 -46.85
N VAL A 526 -0.36 -16.45 -47.43
CA VAL A 526 0.55 -16.90 -48.48
C VAL A 526 1.88 -17.46 -47.95
N VAL A 527 2.20 -17.19 -46.69
CA VAL A 527 3.33 -17.77 -45.95
C VAL A 527 2.75 -18.86 -45.04
N ALA A 528 3.28 -20.08 -45.13
CA ALA A 528 2.89 -21.15 -44.21
C ALA A 528 3.72 -21.02 -42.93
N GLU A 529 3.07 -20.68 -41.83
CA GLU A 529 3.75 -20.32 -40.58
C GLU A 529 3.64 -21.41 -39.51
N THR A 530 4.57 -21.41 -38.56
CA THR A 530 4.54 -22.36 -37.43
C THR A 530 3.48 -22.00 -36.40
N ASN A 531 3.08 -20.73 -36.33
CA ASN A 531 2.00 -20.25 -35.50
C ASN A 531 1.19 -19.22 -36.31
N GLU A 532 -0.06 -19.54 -36.63
CA GLU A 532 -0.95 -18.63 -37.38
C GLU A 532 -1.75 -17.72 -36.44
N ASN A 533 -1.70 -17.95 -35.13
CA ASN A 533 -2.57 -17.28 -34.17
C ASN A 533 -1.97 -15.98 -33.59
N ASN A 534 -0.67 -15.74 -33.80
CA ASN A 534 0.06 -14.54 -33.38
C ASN A 534 0.27 -13.54 -34.54
N ASN A 535 -0.35 -13.80 -35.69
CA ASN A 535 -0.34 -12.89 -36.83
C ASN A 535 -1.17 -11.63 -36.64
N THR A 536 -1.83 -11.46 -35.49
CA THR A 536 -2.73 -10.33 -35.24
C THR A 536 -2.36 -9.52 -34.02
N LEU A 537 -2.49 -8.19 -34.13
CA LEU A 537 -2.41 -7.27 -33.00
C LEU A 537 -3.59 -6.31 -33.06
N SER A 538 -4.37 -6.28 -31.98
CA SER A 538 -5.49 -5.36 -31.82
C SER A 538 -5.08 -4.18 -30.96
N LYS A 539 -5.44 -2.98 -31.39
CA LYS A 539 -5.28 -1.73 -30.65
C LYS A 539 -6.64 -1.04 -30.52
N SER A 540 -7.07 -0.79 -29.29
CA SER A 540 -8.17 0.13 -29.03
C SER A 540 -7.72 1.56 -29.31
N ILE A 541 -8.51 2.27 -30.11
CA ILE A 541 -8.36 3.69 -30.42
C ILE A 541 -9.60 4.36 -29.84
N VAL A 542 -9.40 5.23 -28.86
CA VAL A 542 -10.49 6.06 -28.36
C VAL A 542 -10.37 7.43 -29.01
N VAL A 543 -11.23 7.67 -29.99
CA VAL A 543 -11.28 8.94 -30.71
C VAL A 543 -11.85 10.00 -29.80
N GLY A 544 -11.13 11.11 -29.67
CA GLY A 544 -11.49 12.21 -28.78
C GLY A 544 -10.99 12.05 -27.34
N ARG A 545 -10.11 11.08 -27.05
CA ARG A 545 -9.37 11.03 -25.78
C ARG A 545 -8.06 11.81 -25.91
N GLY A 546 -7.71 12.59 -24.90
CA GLY A 546 -6.57 13.51 -24.89
C GLY A 546 -6.84 14.81 -25.65
N ALA A 547 -5.89 15.73 -25.55
CA ALA A 547 -5.93 16.98 -26.31
C ALA A 547 -5.59 16.76 -27.78
N ALA A 548 -6.40 17.35 -28.65
CA ALA A 548 -6.10 17.49 -30.07
C ALA A 548 -5.07 18.61 -30.26
N VAL A 549 -3.80 18.24 -30.13
CA VAL A 549 -2.66 19.15 -30.30
C VAL A 549 -2.21 19.23 -31.76
N PRO A 550 -1.72 20.39 -32.23
CA PRO A 550 -1.28 20.58 -33.62
C PRO A 550 0.11 20.02 -33.92
N TYR A 551 0.85 19.60 -32.89
CA TYR A 551 2.17 18.99 -33.00
C TYR A 551 2.11 17.47 -33.00
N THR A 552 3.14 16.84 -33.57
CA THR A 552 3.42 15.41 -33.39
C THR A 552 4.65 15.27 -32.51
N GLU A 553 4.52 14.46 -31.46
CA GLU A 553 5.60 14.13 -30.52
C GLU A 553 6.39 12.92 -31.02
N TYR A 554 7.71 12.95 -30.84
CA TYR A 554 8.63 11.88 -31.21
C TYR A 554 9.60 11.60 -30.07
N GLU A 555 9.54 10.39 -29.52
CA GLU A 555 10.42 9.92 -28.44
C GLU A 555 11.83 9.61 -28.96
N ALA A 556 12.87 10.00 -28.21
CA ALA A 556 14.26 9.86 -28.61
C ALA A 556 14.72 8.40 -28.71
N GLU A 557 14.24 7.54 -27.81
CA GLU A 557 14.55 6.12 -27.78
C GLU A 557 13.92 5.35 -28.94
N ALA A 558 12.86 5.88 -29.55
CA ALA A 558 12.25 5.33 -30.76
C ALA A 558 12.94 5.82 -32.05
N ALA A 559 13.82 6.82 -31.96
CA ALA A 559 14.52 7.43 -33.08
C ALA A 559 15.81 6.67 -33.44
N ARG A 560 16.47 7.06 -34.55
CA ARG A 560 17.82 6.58 -34.85
C ARG A 560 18.81 7.36 -34.00
N TYR A 561 19.58 6.72 -33.12
CA TYR A 561 20.56 7.43 -32.29
C TYR A 561 21.94 6.77 -32.26
N GLN A 562 22.94 7.59 -31.99
CA GLN A 562 24.28 7.18 -31.56
C GLN A 562 24.55 7.86 -30.22
N GLY A 563 24.26 7.17 -29.13
CA GLY A 563 24.28 7.67 -27.76
C GLY A 563 24.11 6.53 -26.77
N THR A 564 23.85 6.85 -25.51
CA THR A 564 23.52 5.86 -24.46
C THR A 564 22.03 5.94 -24.16
N LEU A 565 21.31 4.83 -24.31
CA LEU A 565 19.92 4.72 -23.86
C LEU A 565 19.88 4.73 -22.32
N LEU A 566 19.04 5.59 -21.77
CA LEU A 566 18.67 5.61 -20.36
C LEU A 566 17.28 4.99 -20.25
N GLN A 567 17.06 4.14 -19.26
CA GLN A 567 15.78 3.47 -19.03
C GLN A 567 15.57 3.28 -17.53
N ALA A 568 14.37 3.61 -17.05
CA ALA A 568 14.01 3.40 -15.66
C ALA A 568 13.73 1.92 -15.38
N ASP A 569 13.98 1.49 -14.15
CA ASP A 569 13.43 0.23 -13.65
C ASP A 569 11.90 0.33 -13.45
N ALA A 570 11.30 -0.80 -13.09
CA ALA A 570 9.85 -0.89 -12.88
C ALA A 570 9.36 -0.16 -11.63
N LEU A 571 10.24 0.05 -10.63
CA LEU A 571 9.93 0.75 -9.38
C LEU A 571 9.86 2.28 -9.60
N ARG A 572 10.62 2.79 -10.57
CA ARG A 572 10.64 4.20 -10.99
C ARG A 572 10.92 5.15 -9.83
N THR A 573 11.85 4.76 -8.96
CA THR A 573 12.29 5.53 -7.80
C THR A 573 12.55 7.00 -8.18
N PHE A 574 11.86 7.91 -7.48
CA PHE A 574 11.86 9.36 -7.75
C PHE A 574 12.53 10.17 -6.65
N GLY A 575 12.70 9.62 -5.44
CA GLY A 575 13.38 10.29 -4.33
C GLY A 575 14.85 10.64 -4.61
N HIS A 576 15.41 10.13 -5.71
CA HIS A 576 16.81 10.27 -6.09
C HIS A 576 16.99 10.77 -7.53
N THR A 577 18.16 11.34 -7.82
CA THR A 577 18.47 11.82 -9.18
C THR A 577 18.50 10.68 -10.19
N ASN A 578 17.44 10.58 -10.99
CA ASN A 578 17.31 9.61 -12.05
C ASN A 578 16.65 10.25 -13.28
N PHE A 579 17.42 10.42 -14.34
CA PHE A 579 16.92 11.02 -15.57
C PHE A 579 15.86 10.16 -16.25
N ALA A 580 16.01 8.83 -16.19
CA ALA A 580 15.11 7.94 -16.90
C ALA A 580 13.72 7.92 -16.24
N SER A 581 13.63 8.01 -14.91
CA SER A 581 12.33 8.10 -14.23
C SER A 581 11.60 9.41 -14.57
N GLU A 582 12.30 10.51 -14.86
CA GLU A 582 11.70 11.79 -15.29
C GLU A 582 11.53 11.95 -16.83
N SER A 583 11.91 10.94 -17.60
CA SER A 583 11.79 10.93 -19.07
C SER A 583 10.39 10.48 -19.50
N SER A 584 9.89 11.00 -20.63
CA SER A 584 8.70 10.45 -21.28
C SER A 584 8.94 8.98 -21.64
N GLY A 585 7.92 8.13 -21.51
CA GLY A 585 8.11 6.69 -21.72
C GLY A 585 9.03 6.01 -20.70
N ARG A 586 9.58 6.78 -19.73
CA ARG A 586 10.64 6.39 -18.80
C ARG A 586 11.97 6.05 -19.48
N GLN A 587 12.22 6.63 -20.65
CA GLN A 587 13.42 6.39 -21.46
C GLN A 587 13.90 7.66 -22.14
N SER A 588 15.21 7.80 -22.34
CA SER A 588 15.78 8.94 -23.08
C SER A 588 17.18 8.60 -23.60
N VAL A 589 17.74 9.45 -24.46
CA VAL A 589 19.07 9.21 -25.04
C VAL A 589 20.08 10.25 -24.57
N ARG A 590 21.18 9.76 -23.98
CA ARG A 590 22.30 10.58 -23.50
C ARG A 590 23.44 10.67 -24.52
N LEU A 591 23.90 11.89 -24.77
CA LEU A 591 25.02 12.25 -25.64
C LEU A 591 26.19 12.81 -24.81
N ASN A 592 27.25 12.02 -24.67
CA ASN A 592 28.46 12.30 -23.89
C ASN A 592 29.71 12.60 -24.74
N SER A 593 29.64 12.49 -26.06
CA SER A 593 30.81 12.67 -26.94
C SER A 593 30.47 13.38 -28.24
N THR A 594 31.43 14.13 -28.78
CA THR A 594 31.29 14.80 -30.08
C THR A 594 30.94 13.77 -31.18
N GLY A 595 29.99 14.11 -32.04
CA GLY A 595 29.47 13.26 -33.10
C GLY A 595 28.29 12.36 -32.68
N GLN A 596 27.99 12.24 -31.39
CA GLN A 596 26.79 11.54 -30.92
C GLN A 596 25.52 12.33 -31.25
N PHE A 597 24.43 11.64 -31.57
CA PHE A 597 23.20 12.25 -32.06
C PHE A 597 21.93 11.45 -31.73
N VAL A 598 20.79 12.12 -31.85
CA VAL A 598 19.46 11.53 -32.01
C VAL A 598 18.84 12.10 -33.29
N GLU A 599 18.31 11.23 -34.16
CA GLU A 599 17.75 11.59 -35.46
C GLU A 599 16.33 11.05 -35.64
N PHE A 600 15.40 11.98 -35.74
CA PHE A 600 13.97 11.77 -35.88
C PHE A 600 13.57 11.89 -37.35
N THR A 601 12.64 11.06 -37.81
CA THR A 601 12.05 11.19 -39.14
C THR A 601 10.60 11.63 -39.00
N SER A 602 10.26 12.81 -39.54
CA SER A 602 8.91 13.35 -39.38
C SER A 602 7.86 12.55 -40.15
N THR A 603 6.68 12.36 -39.57
CA THR A 603 5.48 11.83 -40.24
C THR A 603 4.55 12.94 -40.73
N ASN A 604 4.73 14.16 -40.23
CA ASN A 604 3.99 15.36 -40.62
C ASN A 604 4.91 16.44 -41.23
N GLN A 605 4.29 17.39 -41.95
CA GLN A 605 4.94 18.64 -42.30
C GLN A 605 5.21 19.45 -41.03
N ALA A 606 6.35 20.14 -40.94
CA ALA A 606 6.67 20.96 -39.77
C ALA A 606 7.58 22.16 -40.11
N ASN A 607 7.42 23.25 -39.37
CA ASN A 607 8.29 24.44 -39.42
C ASN A 607 8.68 24.93 -38.02
N SER A 608 8.46 24.13 -36.98
CA SER A 608 8.95 24.38 -35.63
C SER A 608 9.49 23.10 -35.01
N ILE A 609 10.24 23.28 -33.94
CA ILE A 609 10.72 22.20 -33.08
C ILE A 609 10.63 22.64 -31.62
N VAL A 610 10.12 21.76 -30.75
CA VAL A 610 10.35 21.81 -29.31
C VAL A 610 11.22 20.62 -28.94
N VAL A 611 12.21 20.81 -28.08
CA VAL A 611 13.11 19.76 -27.59
C VAL A 611 12.99 19.69 -26.08
N ARG A 612 12.46 18.59 -25.55
CA ARG A 612 12.53 18.30 -24.11
C ARG A 612 13.90 17.69 -23.82
N ASN A 613 14.65 18.34 -22.94
CA ASN A 613 16.06 18.02 -22.76
C ASN A 613 16.52 18.24 -21.32
N SER A 614 17.65 17.61 -20.98
CA SER A 614 18.39 17.92 -19.77
C SER A 614 19.85 18.20 -20.12
N VAL A 615 20.32 19.36 -19.66
CA VAL A 615 21.71 19.82 -19.77
C VAL A 615 22.23 20.20 -18.37
N PRO A 616 23.56 20.20 -18.14
CA PRO A 616 24.13 20.39 -16.82
C PRO A 616 23.79 21.77 -16.23
N ASP A 617 23.41 21.77 -14.95
CA ASP A 617 23.31 22.97 -14.12
C ASP A 617 24.66 23.70 -13.99
N ALA A 618 24.61 24.98 -13.62
CA ALA A 618 25.78 25.75 -13.24
C ALA A 618 26.40 25.20 -11.95
N PRO A 619 27.73 25.28 -11.76
CA PRO A 619 28.39 24.73 -10.56
C PRO A 619 27.86 25.23 -9.22
N ASN A 620 27.27 26.43 -9.18
CA ASN A 620 26.68 27.04 -7.98
C ASN A 620 25.14 27.12 -8.06
N GLY A 621 24.50 26.46 -9.03
CA GLY A 621 23.07 26.55 -9.27
C GLY A 621 22.62 27.75 -10.09
N GLY A 622 21.31 27.85 -10.31
CA GLY A 622 20.67 28.91 -11.08
C GLY A 622 20.75 28.75 -12.61
N GLY A 623 21.33 27.63 -13.06
CA GLY A 623 21.42 27.21 -14.45
C GLY A 623 22.27 28.06 -15.39
N GLN A 624 22.39 27.57 -16.62
CA GLN A 624 23.16 28.19 -17.69
C GLN A 624 22.64 27.74 -19.05
N ASP A 625 23.04 28.48 -20.10
CA ASP A 625 22.68 28.15 -21.48
C ASP A 625 23.78 27.33 -22.16
N TRP A 626 23.35 26.35 -22.93
CA TRP A 626 24.17 25.49 -23.78
C TRP A 626 23.65 25.52 -25.21
N THR A 627 24.39 24.90 -26.13
CA THR A 627 23.92 24.71 -27.51
C THR A 627 23.96 23.26 -27.93
N ILE A 628 23.05 22.87 -28.82
CA ILE A 628 23.08 21.61 -29.58
C ILE A 628 22.88 21.91 -31.06
N SER A 629 23.59 21.19 -31.93
CA SER A 629 23.51 21.41 -33.38
C SER A 629 22.31 20.66 -33.99
N LEU A 630 21.47 21.38 -34.73
CA LEU A 630 20.35 20.84 -35.49
C LEU A 630 20.73 20.70 -36.97
N TYR A 631 20.58 19.48 -37.48
CA TYR A 631 20.70 19.16 -38.90
C TYR A 631 19.34 18.77 -39.46
N VAL A 632 19.08 19.15 -40.71
CA VAL A 632 17.89 18.74 -41.45
C VAL A 632 18.33 18.05 -42.74
N ASN A 633 17.94 16.78 -42.92
CA ASN A 633 18.43 15.91 -43.99
C ASN A 633 19.97 15.93 -44.10
N ASP A 634 20.65 15.79 -42.97
CA ASP A 634 22.11 15.79 -42.83
C ASP A 634 22.80 17.13 -43.20
N VAL A 635 22.04 18.19 -43.47
CA VAL A 635 22.57 19.55 -43.68
C VAL A 635 22.45 20.35 -42.39
N PHE A 636 23.55 20.97 -41.94
CA PHE A 636 23.52 21.85 -40.77
C PHE A 636 22.50 22.98 -40.99
N ASN A 637 21.55 23.11 -40.07
CA ASN A 637 20.54 24.16 -40.11
C ASN A 637 20.94 25.32 -39.19
N ARG A 638 21.06 25.04 -37.89
CA ARG A 638 21.41 26.01 -36.84
C ARG A 638 21.84 25.31 -35.56
N LYS A 639 22.38 26.08 -34.61
CA LYS A 639 22.42 25.68 -33.20
C LYS A 639 21.10 26.08 -32.52
N LEU A 640 20.59 25.18 -31.68
CA LEU A 640 19.50 25.45 -30.74
C LEU A 640 20.10 25.77 -29.37
N THR A 641 19.53 26.75 -28.68
CA THR A 641 19.88 27.04 -27.28
C THR A 641 19.10 26.09 -26.39
N LEU A 642 19.79 25.43 -25.47
CA LEU A 642 19.22 24.61 -24.41
C LEU A 642 19.56 25.26 -23.06
N SER A 643 18.62 25.31 -22.12
CA SER A 643 18.80 26.00 -20.84
C SER A 643 18.59 25.04 -19.68
N SER A 644 19.38 25.21 -18.61
CA SER A 644 19.13 24.58 -17.32
C SER A 644 18.60 25.55 -16.26
N ARG A 645 18.26 26.80 -16.64
CA ARG A 645 17.89 27.86 -15.68
C ARG A 645 16.61 27.59 -14.90
N ASN A 646 15.69 26.85 -15.51
CA ASN A 646 14.40 26.54 -14.90
C ASN A 646 14.28 25.07 -14.52
N SER A 647 15.29 24.22 -14.77
CA SER A 647 15.39 22.85 -14.27
C SER A 647 16.31 22.78 -13.04
N TRP A 648 16.52 21.59 -12.50
CA TRP A 648 17.40 21.31 -11.36
C TRP A 648 16.94 21.97 -10.06
N VAL A 649 16.09 21.25 -9.33
CA VAL A 649 15.77 21.59 -7.93
C VAL A 649 16.31 20.50 -7.01
N TYR A 650 16.86 20.90 -5.86
CA TYR A 650 17.62 20.04 -4.96
C TYR A 650 17.01 20.03 -3.55
N GLY A 651 17.13 18.92 -2.82
CA GLY A 651 16.57 18.76 -1.46
C GLY A 651 15.75 17.48 -1.27
N THR A 652 14.67 17.55 -0.49
CA THR A 652 13.69 16.45 -0.34
C THR A 652 12.40 16.78 -1.09
N THR A 653 11.76 15.77 -1.68
CA THR A 653 10.45 15.94 -2.33
C THR A 653 9.34 16.22 -1.33
N ASP A 654 9.50 15.78 -0.08
CA ASP A 654 8.46 15.84 0.95
C ASP A 654 8.19 17.27 1.42
N ASP A 655 9.19 18.14 1.38
CA ASP A 655 9.04 19.56 1.68
C ASP A 655 9.41 20.40 0.46
N THR A 656 8.43 20.62 -0.39
CA THR A 656 8.62 21.23 -1.71
C THR A 656 8.86 22.72 -1.65
N GLU A 657 8.45 23.38 -0.57
CA GLU A 657 8.80 24.79 -0.33
C GLU A 657 10.27 24.93 0.12
N SER A 658 10.89 23.85 0.61
CA SER A 658 12.32 23.80 0.96
C SER A 658 13.24 23.48 -0.22
N LEU A 659 12.69 23.08 -1.38
CA LEU A 659 13.49 22.77 -2.56
C LEU A 659 14.28 23.99 -3.02
N SER A 660 15.59 23.81 -3.14
CA SER A 660 16.54 24.87 -3.46
C SER A 660 17.02 24.74 -4.91
N ASN A 661 17.42 25.86 -5.50
CA ASN A 661 18.17 25.89 -6.74
C ASN A 661 19.70 25.86 -6.50
N THR A 662 20.13 25.57 -5.26
CA THR A 662 21.54 25.41 -4.89
C THR A 662 21.94 23.93 -4.95
N PRO A 663 22.99 23.55 -5.70
CA PRO A 663 23.36 22.17 -5.89
C PRO A 663 23.68 21.42 -4.60
N MET A 664 23.04 20.26 -4.43
CA MET A 664 23.31 19.25 -3.40
C MET A 664 22.95 17.85 -3.92
N ALA A 665 22.98 16.83 -3.07
CA ALA A 665 22.52 15.49 -3.47
C ALA A 665 21.02 15.52 -3.85
N ASP A 666 20.59 14.52 -4.63
CA ASP A 666 19.19 14.31 -4.98
C ASP A 666 18.53 15.52 -5.66
N ALA A 667 19.03 15.85 -6.86
CA ALA A 667 18.34 16.72 -7.81
C ALA A 667 17.12 16.04 -8.43
N ARG A 668 16.06 16.81 -8.67
CA ARG A 668 14.89 16.45 -9.47
C ARG A 668 14.46 17.59 -10.40
N ARG A 669 13.38 17.40 -11.16
CA ARG A 669 12.91 18.34 -12.19
C ARG A 669 14.06 18.62 -13.18
N LEU A 670 14.64 17.53 -13.65
CA LEU A 670 15.91 17.47 -14.39
C LEU A 670 15.79 17.95 -15.82
N PHE A 671 14.56 17.98 -16.36
CA PHE A 671 14.28 18.36 -17.73
C PHE A 671 13.66 19.75 -17.82
N ASP A 672 13.88 20.37 -18.97
CA ASP A 672 13.25 21.62 -19.41
C ASP A 672 12.98 21.52 -20.92
N GLU A 673 12.23 22.47 -21.45
CA GLU A 673 11.93 22.54 -22.87
C GLU A 673 12.65 23.70 -23.57
N SER A 674 12.96 23.52 -24.85
CA SER A 674 13.54 24.57 -25.68
C SER A 674 12.89 24.56 -27.04
N ASN A 675 12.44 25.72 -27.51
CA ASN A 675 11.62 25.82 -28.72
C ASN A 675 12.25 26.74 -29.78
N ALA A 676 11.95 26.48 -31.05
CA ALA A 676 12.39 27.31 -32.17
C ALA A 676 11.45 27.23 -33.37
N LEU A 677 11.14 28.38 -33.97
CA LEU A 677 10.64 28.45 -35.35
C LEU A 677 11.78 28.27 -36.34
N LEU A 678 11.54 27.47 -37.37
CA LEU A 678 12.46 27.19 -38.47
C LEU A 678 12.18 28.15 -39.64
N GLY A 679 13.22 28.44 -40.43
CA GLY A 679 13.12 29.40 -41.53
C GLY A 679 12.21 28.99 -42.71
N GLN A 680 11.73 27.75 -42.73
CA GLN A 680 10.86 27.20 -43.76
C GLN A 680 10.09 25.97 -43.26
N SER A 681 9.03 25.58 -43.99
CA SER A 681 8.34 24.31 -43.78
C SER A 681 9.07 23.14 -44.45
N TYR A 682 9.21 22.06 -43.71
CA TYR A 682 9.77 20.80 -44.16
C TYR A 682 8.67 19.75 -44.33
N PRO A 683 8.65 18.99 -45.45
CA PRO A 683 7.63 17.98 -45.69
C PRO A 683 7.78 16.77 -44.74
N ALA A 684 6.73 15.94 -44.65
CA ALA A 684 6.82 14.62 -44.01
C ALA A 684 7.95 13.77 -44.65
N GLY A 685 8.59 12.93 -43.84
CA GLY A 685 9.79 12.14 -44.20
C GLY A 685 11.11 12.89 -44.02
N THR A 686 11.08 14.13 -43.54
CA THR A 686 12.30 14.92 -43.27
C THR A 686 13.02 14.37 -42.03
N ARG A 687 14.34 14.24 -42.10
CA ARG A 687 15.18 13.83 -40.97
C ARG A 687 15.66 15.05 -40.18
N PHE A 688 15.30 15.14 -38.91
CA PHE A 688 15.77 16.14 -37.95
C PHE A 688 16.75 15.48 -36.99
N LYS A 689 18.01 15.91 -37.02
CA LYS A 689 19.09 15.33 -36.19
C LYS A 689 19.63 16.35 -35.21
N LEU A 690 19.51 16.05 -33.92
CA LEU A 690 20.15 16.77 -32.81
C LEU A 690 21.49 16.09 -32.54
N GLN A 691 22.59 16.81 -32.77
CA GLN A 691 23.95 16.28 -32.69
C GLN A 691 24.82 17.15 -31.79
N ARG A 692 25.66 16.51 -30.97
CA ARG A 692 26.69 17.18 -30.20
C ARG A 692 27.93 17.38 -31.08
N ASP A 693 28.15 18.58 -31.58
CA ASP A 693 29.34 18.95 -32.35
C ASP A 693 30.46 19.52 -31.46
N SER A 694 31.61 19.86 -32.05
CA SER A 694 32.79 20.35 -31.31
C SER A 694 32.56 21.68 -30.58
N GLY A 695 31.52 22.44 -30.95
CA GLY A 695 31.11 23.67 -30.26
C GLY A 695 29.93 23.48 -29.31
N ASP A 696 29.43 22.26 -29.15
CA ASP A 696 28.36 21.91 -28.21
C ASP A 696 29.01 21.38 -26.93
N SER A 697 29.29 22.31 -26.01
CA SER A 697 30.24 22.15 -24.91
C SER A 697 29.66 21.63 -23.60
N ALA A 698 28.36 21.33 -23.52
CA ALA A 698 27.79 20.77 -22.30
C ALA A 698 28.42 19.40 -21.99
N ASN A 699 28.65 19.10 -20.70
CA ASN A 699 29.27 17.83 -20.30
C ASN A 699 28.46 16.62 -20.80
N PHE A 700 27.14 16.74 -20.80
CA PHE A 700 26.22 15.79 -21.39
C PHE A 700 25.01 16.52 -21.97
N TYR A 701 24.29 15.83 -22.84
CA TYR A 701 22.95 16.20 -23.31
C TYR A 701 22.08 14.98 -23.13
N ILE A 702 20.91 15.12 -22.53
CA ILE A 702 19.90 14.06 -22.50
C ILE A 702 18.74 14.58 -23.32
N ILE A 703 18.42 13.87 -24.40
CA ILE A 703 17.31 14.17 -25.28
C ILE A 703 16.20 13.18 -24.95
N ASP A 704 15.06 13.71 -24.53
CA ASP A 704 13.88 12.93 -24.19
C ASP A 704 12.98 12.78 -25.40
N LEU A 705 12.49 13.90 -25.92
CA LEU A 705 11.59 13.93 -27.07
C LEU A 705 11.71 15.23 -27.87
N ILE A 706 11.11 15.22 -29.06
CA ILE A 706 10.82 16.44 -29.80
C ILE A 706 9.34 16.55 -30.18
N ASP A 707 8.80 17.78 -30.17
CA ASP A 707 7.53 18.10 -30.82
C ASP A 707 7.81 18.78 -32.17
N LEU A 708 7.18 18.32 -33.24
CA LEU A 708 7.22 18.98 -34.55
C LEU A 708 5.82 19.45 -34.95
N GLU A 709 5.67 20.75 -35.20
CA GLU A 709 4.42 21.41 -35.56
C GLU A 709 4.53 22.16 -36.90
N GLN A 710 3.46 22.16 -37.68
CA GLN A 710 3.29 23.11 -38.77
C GLN A 710 2.56 24.35 -38.25
N VAL A 711 3.34 25.29 -37.74
CA VAL A 711 2.86 26.56 -37.20
C VAL A 711 2.34 27.45 -38.33
N ALA A 712 1.12 27.97 -38.14
CA ALA A 712 0.51 28.92 -39.06
C ALA A 712 1.23 30.28 -39.02
N PRO A 713 1.12 31.11 -40.09
CA PRO A 713 1.58 32.50 -40.05
C PRO A 713 0.93 33.28 -38.88
N ALA A 714 1.62 34.33 -38.41
CA ALA A 714 1.10 35.21 -37.37
C ALA A 714 -0.27 35.79 -37.77
N LEU A 715 -1.21 35.80 -36.82
CA LEU A 715 -2.52 36.40 -37.02
C LEU A 715 -2.40 37.92 -37.23
N SER A 716 -3.25 38.48 -38.08
CA SER A 716 -3.36 39.92 -38.27
C SER A 716 -4.22 40.55 -37.19
N GLN A 717 -3.95 41.83 -36.87
CA GLN A 717 -4.77 42.62 -35.97
C GLN A 717 -6.27 42.55 -36.33
N PRO A 718 -7.14 42.07 -35.43
CA PRO A 718 -8.57 42.03 -35.66
C PRO A 718 -9.16 43.44 -35.79
N ALA A 719 -10.21 43.57 -36.60
CA ALA A 719 -10.93 44.83 -36.75
C ALA A 719 -11.48 45.32 -35.39
N GLY A 720 -11.24 46.59 -35.08
CA GLY A 720 -11.66 47.22 -33.83
C GLY A 720 -10.61 47.18 -32.72
N CYS A 721 -9.72 46.18 -32.68
CA CYS A 721 -8.69 46.14 -31.64
C CYS A 721 -7.65 47.23 -31.85
N VAL A 722 -7.02 47.68 -30.75
CA VAL A 722 -5.93 48.67 -30.79
C VAL A 722 -4.64 48.02 -30.31
N SER A 723 -3.54 48.24 -31.05
CA SER A 723 -2.24 47.67 -30.73
C SER A 723 -1.58 48.32 -29.53
N ILE A 724 -0.93 47.53 -28.67
CA ILE A 724 -0.05 48.04 -27.60
C ILE A 724 1.10 48.92 -28.12
N THR A 725 1.48 48.81 -29.40
CA THR A 725 2.48 49.68 -30.03
C THR A 725 2.01 51.14 -30.12
N THR A 726 0.70 51.38 -30.23
CA THR A 726 0.11 52.73 -30.14
C THR A 726 0.31 53.34 -28.75
N TYR A 727 0.48 52.49 -27.73
CA TYR A 727 0.78 52.89 -26.36
C TYR A 727 2.29 52.96 -26.09
N GLY A 728 3.15 52.76 -27.10
CA GLY A 728 4.60 52.91 -27.00
C GLY A 728 5.39 51.64 -26.71
N ALA A 729 4.75 50.46 -26.70
CA ALA A 729 5.47 49.18 -26.65
C ALA A 729 6.27 48.95 -27.93
N VAL A 730 7.44 48.31 -27.83
CA VAL A 730 8.31 48.00 -28.99
C VAL A 730 8.75 46.54 -28.94
N PRO A 731 8.45 45.71 -29.97
CA PRO A 731 8.75 44.28 -29.90
C PRO A 731 10.25 44.01 -29.97
N ASN A 732 10.72 43.01 -29.21
CA ASN A 732 12.08 42.47 -29.25
C ASN A 732 13.21 43.46 -28.90
N ASP A 733 12.93 44.56 -28.21
CA ASP A 733 13.96 45.54 -27.83
C ASP A 733 14.60 45.26 -26.45
N GLY A 734 14.02 44.33 -25.68
CA GLY A 734 14.47 43.95 -24.34
C GLY A 734 14.10 44.94 -23.23
N LEU A 735 13.37 46.01 -23.56
CA LEU A 735 12.87 47.02 -22.62
C LEU A 735 11.50 46.60 -22.08
N ASP A 736 11.17 47.09 -20.88
CA ASP A 736 9.91 46.76 -20.21
C ASP A 736 8.71 47.46 -20.86
N ASP A 737 7.77 46.66 -21.37
CA ASP A 737 6.53 47.08 -22.04
C ASP A 737 5.32 47.14 -21.09
N THR A 738 5.48 46.77 -19.82
CA THR A 738 4.40 46.65 -18.82
C THR A 738 3.47 47.86 -18.83
N ALA A 739 4.02 49.07 -18.81
CA ALA A 739 3.23 50.29 -18.73
C ALA A 739 2.34 50.51 -19.98
N ALA A 740 2.82 50.10 -21.16
CA ALA A 740 2.05 50.20 -22.40
C ALA A 740 0.92 49.15 -22.44
N ILE A 741 1.21 47.91 -22.01
CA ILE A 741 0.22 46.84 -21.89
C ILE A 741 -0.88 47.24 -20.90
N GLN A 742 -0.47 47.69 -19.71
CA GLN A 742 -1.39 48.12 -18.65
C GLN A 742 -2.34 49.23 -19.12
N ARG A 743 -1.83 50.25 -19.83
CA ARG A 743 -2.68 51.33 -20.36
C ARG A 743 -3.68 50.83 -21.40
N ALA A 744 -3.26 49.96 -22.32
CA ALA A 744 -4.16 49.41 -23.33
C ALA A 744 -5.28 48.60 -22.68
N VAL A 745 -4.94 47.75 -21.70
CA VAL A 745 -5.94 46.97 -20.94
C VAL A 745 -6.88 47.89 -20.19
N THR A 746 -6.38 48.89 -19.47
CA THR A 746 -7.24 49.86 -18.76
C THR A 746 -8.15 50.66 -19.69
N ASP A 747 -7.71 51.02 -20.90
CA ASP A 747 -8.56 51.68 -21.89
C ASP A 747 -9.68 50.76 -22.39
N ASP A 748 -9.40 49.47 -22.56
CA ASP A 748 -10.40 48.47 -22.92
C ASP A 748 -11.45 48.25 -21.81
N GLU A 749 -10.98 48.09 -20.57
CA GLU A 749 -11.86 47.97 -19.39
C GLU A 749 -12.81 49.18 -19.24
N ASN A 750 -12.34 50.37 -19.61
CA ASN A 750 -13.10 51.62 -19.56
C ASN A 750 -13.94 51.88 -20.83
N GLY A 751 -13.90 50.97 -21.83
CA GLY A 751 -14.64 51.09 -23.09
C GLY A 751 -14.10 52.17 -24.05
N VAL A 752 -12.86 52.63 -23.86
CA VAL A 752 -12.17 53.57 -24.76
C VAL A 752 -11.78 52.87 -26.07
N ILE A 753 -11.36 51.61 -25.96
CA ILE A 753 -11.13 50.70 -27.08
C ILE A 753 -11.99 49.44 -26.87
N PRO A 754 -12.30 48.67 -27.94
CA PRO A 754 -13.14 47.48 -27.82
C PRO A 754 -12.34 46.16 -27.65
N CYS A 755 -11.02 46.20 -27.87
CA CYS A 755 -10.10 45.11 -27.54
C CYS A 755 -8.63 45.55 -27.64
N VAL A 756 -7.78 44.89 -26.87
CA VAL A 756 -6.31 45.00 -26.91
C VAL A 756 -5.74 44.02 -27.93
N TRP A 757 -4.84 44.52 -28.79
CA TRP A 757 -4.04 43.69 -29.71
C TRP A 757 -2.56 43.70 -29.33
N ILE A 758 -2.00 42.51 -29.13
CA ILE A 758 -0.57 42.30 -28.87
C ILE A 758 0.03 41.65 -30.13
N PRO A 759 0.78 42.39 -30.96
CA PRO A 759 1.29 41.84 -32.22
C PRO A 759 2.36 40.76 -32.00
N ALA A 760 2.79 40.15 -33.11
CA ALA A 760 3.92 39.23 -33.10
C ALA A 760 5.19 39.94 -32.60
N GLY A 761 5.91 39.29 -31.70
CA GLY A 761 7.10 39.80 -31.03
C GLY A 761 7.23 39.23 -29.61
N GLN A 762 8.42 39.40 -29.05
CA GLN A 762 8.68 39.23 -27.63
C GLN A 762 8.51 40.58 -26.93
N TRP A 763 7.70 40.58 -25.86
CA TRP A 763 7.32 41.78 -25.10
C TRP A 763 7.69 41.54 -23.65
N ARG A 764 8.55 42.40 -23.09
CA ARG A 764 9.03 42.19 -21.74
C ARG A 764 8.00 42.76 -20.77
N GLN A 765 7.53 41.95 -19.83
CA GLN A 765 6.58 42.34 -18.79
C GLN A 765 7.20 42.05 -17.43
N GLU A 766 7.44 43.09 -16.65
CA GLU A 766 8.08 43.01 -15.33
C GLU A 766 7.12 43.32 -14.18
N GLN A 767 5.85 43.62 -14.45
CA GLN A 767 4.79 43.65 -13.44
C GLN A 767 3.50 43.01 -13.95
N LYS A 768 2.74 42.40 -13.04
CA LYS A 768 1.43 41.82 -13.31
C LYS A 768 0.46 42.88 -13.84
N ILE A 769 -0.37 42.55 -14.82
CA ILE A 769 -1.43 43.46 -15.30
C ILE A 769 -2.65 43.37 -14.37
N LEU A 770 -2.98 44.49 -13.74
CA LEU A 770 -4.00 44.65 -12.69
C LEU A 770 -4.69 46.01 -12.87
N SER A 771 -5.98 46.15 -12.53
CA SER A 771 -6.64 47.47 -12.59
C SER A 771 -6.32 48.31 -11.35
N PRO A 772 -6.06 49.62 -11.48
CA PRO A 772 -5.93 50.51 -10.33
C PRO A 772 -7.21 50.56 -9.48
N ASP A 773 -7.02 50.55 -8.17
CA ASP A 773 -8.04 50.72 -7.14
C ASP A 773 -7.52 51.63 -5.99
N PRO A 774 -7.52 52.96 -6.18
CA PRO A 774 -7.00 53.92 -5.20
C PRO A 774 -7.69 53.85 -3.82
N ALA A 775 -8.88 53.24 -3.72
CA ALA A 775 -9.61 53.13 -2.48
C ALA A 775 -8.96 52.16 -1.45
N ARG A 776 -8.01 51.33 -1.89
CA ARG A 776 -7.31 50.33 -1.05
C ARG A 776 -5.98 50.79 -0.46
N GLY A 777 -5.64 52.09 -0.56
CA GLY A 777 -4.45 52.65 0.10
C GLY A 777 -3.14 52.08 -0.45
N GLN A 778 -2.39 51.33 0.36
CA GLN A 778 -1.09 50.76 -0.04
C GLN A 778 -1.21 49.59 -1.05
N TYR A 779 -2.36 48.90 -1.09
CA TYR A 779 -2.64 47.78 -2.01
C TYR A 779 -3.66 48.18 -3.07
N ASN A 780 -3.32 49.23 -3.82
CA ASN A 780 -4.25 49.97 -4.66
C ASN A 780 -4.54 49.33 -6.03
N GLN A 781 -4.66 48.01 -6.12
CA GLN A 781 -5.00 47.33 -7.37
C GLN A 781 -5.98 46.18 -7.15
N LYS A 782 -6.74 45.83 -8.18
CA LYS A 782 -7.69 44.71 -8.27
C LYS A 782 -7.48 43.94 -9.57
N GLY A 783 -8.08 42.76 -9.71
CA GLY A 783 -8.04 42.01 -10.96
C GLY A 783 -8.77 42.73 -12.09
N ILE A 784 -8.35 42.48 -13.33
CA ILE A 784 -8.95 43.08 -14.52
C ILE A 784 -10.34 42.52 -14.78
N ARG A 785 -11.18 43.34 -15.43
CA ARG A 785 -12.60 43.09 -15.63
C ARG A 785 -13.07 43.57 -17.00
N ASN A 786 -13.91 42.78 -17.67
CA ASN A 786 -14.49 43.16 -18.97
C ASN A 786 -13.44 43.45 -20.05
N ALA A 787 -12.28 42.80 -19.99
CA ALA A 787 -11.20 43.02 -20.94
C ALA A 787 -11.13 41.94 -22.03
N VAL A 788 -10.84 42.33 -23.27
CA VAL A 788 -10.61 41.45 -24.42
C VAL A 788 -9.18 41.65 -24.93
N ILE A 789 -8.33 40.66 -24.72
CA ILE A 789 -6.90 40.67 -25.06
C ILE A 789 -6.60 39.58 -26.09
N ARG A 790 -5.99 39.95 -27.21
CA ARG A 790 -5.68 39.03 -28.31
C ARG A 790 -4.24 39.17 -28.77
N GLY A 791 -3.55 38.04 -28.93
CA GLY A 791 -2.23 37.96 -29.53
C GLY A 791 -2.25 37.45 -30.98
N ALA A 792 -1.06 37.34 -31.57
CA ALA A 792 -0.86 36.89 -32.94
C ALA A 792 -0.68 35.37 -33.11
N GLY A 793 -0.95 34.60 -32.05
CA GLY A 793 -0.71 33.16 -31.92
C GLY A 793 0.38 32.85 -30.89
N MET A 794 0.27 31.71 -30.19
CA MET A 794 1.21 31.31 -29.12
C MET A 794 2.68 31.36 -29.52
N TRP A 795 3.00 30.96 -30.75
CA TRP A 795 4.37 30.97 -31.29
C TRP A 795 4.88 32.38 -31.66
N HIS A 796 3.98 33.34 -31.81
CA HIS A 796 4.27 34.65 -32.39
C HIS A 796 4.26 35.77 -31.36
N THR A 797 3.33 35.75 -30.40
CA THR A 797 3.21 36.76 -29.35
C THR A 797 3.66 36.17 -28.01
N GLN A 798 4.77 36.66 -27.47
CA GLN A 798 5.37 36.13 -26.25
C GLN A 798 5.52 37.25 -25.21
N LEU A 799 4.79 37.16 -24.10
CA LEU A 799 5.05 37.95 -22.91
C LEU A 799 6.09 37.23 -22.07
N TYR A 800 7.13 37.93 -21.62
CA TYR A 800 8.19 37.28 -20.83
C TYR A 800 8.77 38.20 -19.76
N THR A 801 9.37 37.61 -18.73
CA THR A 801 10.17 38.34 -17.72
C THR A 801 11.58 37.77 -17.63
N ASN A 802 12.56 38.63 -17.35
CA ASN A 802 13.93 38.21 -16.98
C ASN A 802 14.17 38.29 -15.47
N THR A 803 13.20 38.78 -14.70
CA THR A 803 13.32 39.00 -13.27
C THR A 803 12.54 37.92 -12.53
N GLN A 804 13.17 37.27 -11.57
CA GLN A 804 12.44 36.33 -10.72
C GLN A 804 11.38 37.09 -9.92
N PRO A 805 10.20 36.51 -9.63
CA PRO A 805 9.09 37.21 -8.99
C PRO A 805 9.50 38.00 -7.74
N GLN A 806 10.26 37.39 -6.84
CA GLN A 806 10.73 37.98 -5.59
C GLN A 806 11.78 39.11 -5.73
N GLN A 807 12.33 39.32 -6.92
CA GLN A 807 13.35 40.34 -7.20
C GLN A 807 12.77 41.61 -7.82
N VAL A 808 11.49 41.61 -8.18
CA VAL A 808 10.85 42.80 -8.76
C VAL A 808 10.72 43.91 -7.72
N THR A 809 11.25 45.08 -8.05
CA THR A 809 11.23 46.25 -7.17
C THR A 809 10.04 47.14 -7.52
N GLY A 810 9.22 47.50 -6.53
CA GLY A 810 8.26 48.60 -6.67
C GLY A 810 6.83 48.27 -7.12
N ASN A 811 6.47 47.01 -7.43
CA ASN A 811 5.06 46.58 -7.33
C ASN A 811 4.84 45.05 -7.47
N ILE A 812 4.54 44.38 -6.36
CA ILE A 812 3.78 43.14 -6.31
C ILE A 812 2.63 43.44 -5.35
N ASN A 813 1.40 43.55 -5.86
CA ASN A 813 0.25 43.97 -5.05
C ASN A 813 -0.15 42.90 -4.03
N HIS A 814 0.09 41.62 -4.34
CA HIS A 814 -0.01 40.51 -3.41
C HIS A 814 1.15 39.51 -3.60
N PRO A 815 1.80 38.98 -2.53
CA PRO A 815 3.01 38.15 -2.60
C PRO A 815 2.91 36.82 -3.40
N HIS A 816 1.79 36.55 -4.08
CA HIS A 816 1.55 35.34 -4.87
C HIS A 816 1.25 35.62 -6.35
N GLU A 817 1.05 36.89 -6.74
CA GLU A 817 0.62 37.29 -8.08
C GLU A 817 1.73 37.12 -9.14
N GLY A 818 2.98 37.23 -8.72
CA GLY A 818 4.13 37.27 -9.63
C GLY A 818 4.19 38.58 -10.42
N ASN A 819 4.98 38.57 -11.50
CA ASN A 819 5.32 39.76 -12.27
C ASN A 819 5.02 39.66 -13.77
N VAL A 820 4.44 38.55 -14.22
CA VAL A 820 4.09 38.32 -15.64
C VAL A 820 2.65 37.81 -15.76
N GLY A 821 1.99 38.10 -16.88
CA GLY A 821 0.59 37.72 -17.11
C GLY A 821 -0.43 38.63 -16.42
N PHE A 822 -1.58 38.08 -16.04
CA PHE A 822 -2.79 38.86 -15.72
C PHE A 822 -3.47 38.38 -14.44
N ASP A 823 -3.92 39.30 -13.58
CA ASP A 823 -4.87 38.99 -12.50
C ASP A 823 -6.28 39.34 -12.98
N ILE A 824 -7.24 38.45 -12.80
CA ILE A 824 -8.56 38.50 -13.42
C ILE A 824 -9.64 38.40 -12.34
N ASP A 825 -10.57 39.36 -12.31
CA ASP A 825 -11.71 39.34 -11.39
C ASP A 825 -13.05 39.00 -12.07
N ASP A 826 -13.23 39.30 -13.37
CA ASP A 826 -14.52 39.09 -14.04
C ASP A 826 -14.47 39.21 -15.57
N ASN A 827 -15.34 38.46 -16.27
CA ASN A 827 -15.70 38.67 -17.69
C ASN A 827 -14.53 39.05 -18.61
N THR A 828 -13.41 38.33 -18.53
CA THR A 828 -12.20 38.64 -19.32
C THR A 828 -11.95 37.57 -20.37
N GLN A 829 -11.51 37.99 -21.55
CA GLN A 829 -11.18 37.10 -22.65
C GLN A 829 -9.72 37.28 -23.07
N ILE A 830 -8.93 36.22 -23.00
CA ILE A 830 -7.51 36.24 -23.40
C ILE A 830 -7.26 35.15 -24.42
N SER A 831 -6.61 35.49 -25.54
CA SER A 831 -6.35 34.50 -26.58
C SER A 831 -5.06 34.69 -27.37
N ASP A 832 -4.57 33.58 -27.92
CA ASP A 832 -3.55 33.51 -28.97
C ASP A 832 -2.20 34.15 -28.58
N LEU A 833 -1.70 33.87 -27.37
CA LEU A 833 -0.41 34.40 -26.88
C LEU A 833 0.33 33.39 -25.98
N ALA A 834 1.59 33.67 -25.68
CA ALA A 834 2.39 32.95 -24.70
C ALA A 834 2.81 33.83 -23.51
N ILE A 835 2.99 33.21 -22.34
CA ILE A 835 3.43 33.83 -21.09
C ILE A 835 4.60 32.99 -20.54
N PHE A 836 5.81 33.55 -20.54
CA PHE A 836 7.02 32.88 -20.06
C PHE A 836 7.54 33.57 -18.80
N GLY A 837 7.45 32.86 -17.69
CA GLY A 837 7.95 33.32 -16.40
C GLY A 837 9.45 33.14 -16.23
N ASN A 838 9.94 33.48 -15.04
CA ASN A 838 11.31 33.20 -14.61
C ASN A 838 11.32 32.70 -13.16
N THR A 839 10.32 31.90 -12.79
CA THR A 839 10.30 31.20 -11.51
C THR A 839 11.40 30.12 -11.53
N GLN A 840 12.18 30.04 -10.45
CA GLN A 840 13.27 29.06 -10.30
C GLN A 840 13.08 28.11 -9.10
N ASN A 841 12.09 28.38 -8.25
CA ASN A 841 11.66 27.49 -7.19
C ASN A 841 10.21 27.80 -6.79
N ARG A 842 9.56 26.88 -6.09
CA ARG A 842 8.16 26.99 -5.69
C ARG A 842 7.91 28.07 -4.62
N ALA A 843 8.88 28.27 -3.71
CA ALA A 843 8.78 29.21 -2.59
C ALA A 843 8.56 30.66 -3.05
N ASN A 844 9.15 31.02 -4.19
CA ASN A 844 9.07 32.37 -4.76
C ASN A 844 7.91 32.49 -5.76
N ARG A 845 6.70 32.42 -5.20
CA ARG A 845 5.41 32.34 -5.91
C ARG A 845 5.22 33.43 -6.98
N GLY A 846 4.94 33.00 -8.21
CA GLY A 846 4.46 33.89 -9.28
C GLY A 846 3.59 33.14 -10.28
N HIS A 847 2.29 33.42 -10.29
CA HIS A 847 1.33 32.72 -11.17
C HIS A 847 1.29 33.35 -12.56
N GLY A 848 0.96 32.57 -13.60
CA GLY A 848 0.73 33.09 -14.96
C GLY A 848 -0.59 33.85 -15.05
N LEU A 849 -1.67 33.19 -14.62
CA LEU A 849 -3.01 33.76 -14.46
C LEU A 849 -3.51 33.50 -13.04
N ASN A 850 -4.18 34.46 -12.42
CA ASN A 850 -4.74 34.27 -11.09
C ASN A 850 -5.87 35.26 -10.83
N GLY A 851 -6.58 35.10 -9.72
CA GLY A 851 -7.69 35.99 -9.34
C GLY A 851 -8.99 35.22 -9.19
N ARG A 852 -10.12 35.92 -9.20
CA ARG A 852 -11.44 35.33 -8.95
C ARG A 852 -12.10 34.79 -10.22
N PHE A 853 -11.69 35.28 -11.39
CA PHE A 853 -12.20 34.96 -12.73
C PHE A 853 -13.67 35.32 -12.99
N GLY A 854 -14.53 35.31 -11.97
CA GLY A 854 -15.91 35.74 -12.09
C GLY A 854 -16.69 35.00 -13.18
N ARG A 855 -17.60 35.71 -13.85
CA ARG A 855 -18.49 35.12 -14.84
C ARG A 855 -17.95 35.26 -16.25
N ASN A 856 -18.19 34.27 -17.08
CA ASN A 856 -17.94 34.32 -18.54
C ASN A 856 -16.48 34.60 -18.94
N THR A 857 -15.52 34.34 -18.05
CA THR A 857 -14.10 34.46 -18.40
C THR A 857 -13.70 33.31 -19.31
N LYS A 858 -13.02 33.62 -20.42
CA LYS A 858 -12.60 32.64 -21.42
C LYS A 858 -11.16 32.84 -21.82
N ILE A 859 -10.35 31.81 -21.65
CA ILE A 859 -8.93 31.81 -21.98
C ILE A 859 -8.70 30.74 -23.04
N SER A 860 -8.23 31.12 -24.23
CA SER A 860 -8.11 30.18 -25.34
C SER A 860 -6.81 30.31 -26.10
N ASN A 861 -6.19 29.18 -26.44
CA ASN A 861 -4.93 29.16 -27.17
C ASN A 861 -3.81 29.95 -26.48
N VAL A 862 -3.63 29.74 -25.17
CA VAL A 862 -2.54 30.36 -24.41
C VAL A 862 -1.49 29.34 -23.98
N TRP A 863 -0.21 29.67 -24.22
CA TRP A 863 0.95 28.87 -23.80
C TRP A 863 1.60 29.50 -22.57
N ILE A 864 1.73 28.78 -21.45
CA ILE A 864 2.35 29.28 -20.22
C ILE A 864 3.50 28.37 -19.78
N GLU A 865 4.67 28.95 -19.49
CA GLU A 865 5.84 28.23 -18.95
C GLU A 865 6.53 29.00 -17.82
N HIS A 866 7.30 28.26 -17.01
CA HIS A 866 8.25 28.81 -16.02
C HIS A 866 7.63 29.80 -15.01
N VAL A 867 6.35 29.60 -14.71
CA VAL A 867 5.62 30.24 -13.61
C VAL A 867 5.46 29.25 -12.47
N ASN A 868 5.02 29.71 -11.30
CA ASN A 868 4.68 28.82 -10.22
C ASN A 868 3.41 28.01 -10.54
N VAL A 869 2.29 28.69 -10.78
CA VAL A 869 1.03 28.08 -11.19
C VAL A 869 0.62 28.64 -12.55
N GLY A 870 0.14 27.79 -13.46
CA GLY A 870 -0.37 28.23 -14.76
C GLY A 870 -1.59 29.14 -14.60
N ALA A 871 -2.67 28.63 -13.99
CA ALA A 871 -3.83 29.42 -13.58
C ALA A 871 -4.38 29.00 -12.20
N TRP A 872 -4.49 29.95 -11.27
CA TRP A 872 -5.18 29.75 -9.99
C TRP A 872 -6.53 30.47 -10.01
N VAL A 873 -7.62 29.72 -10.18
CA VAL A 873 -8.99 30.23 -10.33
C VAL A 873 -9.67 30.19 -8.96
N GLY A 874 -9.76 31.35 -8.32
CA GLY A 874 -10.31 31.48 -6.98
C GLY A 874 -9.40 32.33 -6.10
N ARG A 875 -10.01 32.97 -5.11
CA ARG A 875 -9.29 33.77 -4.10
C ARG A 875 -10.09 33.73 -2.82
N ASP A 876 -9.42 33.57 -1.69
CA ASP A 876 -10.09 33.49 -0.38
C ASP A 876 -10.99 34.69 -0.13
N TYR A 877 -12.15 34.43 0.49
CA TYR A 877 -13.12 35.49 0.79
C TYR A 877 -12.51 36.61 1.67
N SER A 878 -11.57 36.26 2.54
CA SER A 878 -10.88 37.19 3.46
C SER A 878 -9.94 38.18 2.75
N ASP A 879 -9.47 37.90 1.53
CA ASP A 879 -8.55 38.79 0.81
C ASP A 879 -9.22 40.15 0.52
N THR A 880 -10.40 40.13 -0.09
CA THR A 880 -11.22 41.34 -0.34
C THR A 880 -12.70 40.98 -0.48
N PRO A 881 -13.48 40.99 0.62
CA PRO A 881 -14.90 40.61 0.62
C PRO A 881 -15.78 41.37 -0.39
N ALA A 882 -15.44 42.64 -0.67
CA ALA A 882 -16.19 43.50 -1.60
C ALA A 882 -16.17 43.00 -3.06
N TYR A 883 -15.18 42.18 -3.42
CA TYR A 883 -15.00 41.64 -4.77
C TYR A 883 -15.32 40.15 -4.88
N TRP A 884 -15.94 39.55 -3.85
CA TRP A 884 -16.36 38.15 -3.91
C TRP A 884 -17.20 37.86 -5.15
N ASN A 885 -16.63 37.09 -6.07
CA ASN A 885 -17.21 36.75 -7.36
C ASN A 885 -16.51 35.48 -7.89
N PRO A 886 -16.82 34.31 -7.32
CA PRO A 886 -16.14 33.07 -7.71
C PRO A 886 -16.35 32.75 -9.19
N GLY A 887 -15.47 31.90 -9.74
CA GLY A 887 -15.54 31.47 -11.12
C GLY A 887 -16.88 30.81 -11.44
N ASP A 888 -17.55 31.27 -12.50
CA ASP A 888 -18.83 30.71 -12.93
C ASP A 888 -18.91 30.73 -14.46
N GLY A 889 -18.88 29.54 -15.07
CA GLY A 889 -18.79 29.41 -16.52
C GLY A 889 -17.41 29.78 -17.07
N VAL A 890 -16.34 29.56 -16.29
CA VAL A 890 -14.95 29.82 -16.72
C VAL A 890 -14.53 28.74 -17.72
N GLU A 891 -13.92 29.15 -18.83
CA GLU A 891 -13.53 28.25 -19.90
C GLU A 891 -12.04 28.42 -20.25
N PHE A 892 -11.28 27.33 -20.13
CA PHE A 892 -9.92 27.22 -20.67
C PHE A 892 -9.92 26.24 -21.84
N THR A 893 -9.51 26.68 -23.04
CA THR A 893 -9.53 25.83 -24.23
C THR A 893 -8.23 25.92 -25.01
N GLY A 894 -7.64 24.78 -25.40
CA GLY A 894 -6.44 24.79 -26.23
C GLY A 894 -5.21 25.33 -25.51
N MET A 895 -5.11 25.16 -24.19
CA MET A 895 -3.98 25.64 -23.40
C MET A 895 -2.75 24.75 -23.63
N ARG A 896 -1.56 25.34 -23.55
CA ARG A 896 -0.28 24.61 -23.38
C ARG A 896 0.35 25.09 -22.08
N ILE A 897 0.33 24.29 -21.01
CA ILE A 897 0.93 24.68 -19.73
C ILE A 897 2.07 23.74 -19.42
N ARG A 898 3.30 24.27 -19.39
CA ARG A 898 4.50 23.44 -19.26
C ARG A 898 5.43 23.97 -18.17
N ASP A 899 6.21 23.06 -17.60
CA ASP A 899 7.38 23.41 -16.76
C ASP A 899 7.05 24.34 -15.58
N THR A 900 5.87 24.16 -14.96
CA THR A 900 5.44 24.92 -13.77
C THR A 900 6.06 24.37 -12.49
N TYR A 901 6.09 25.18 -11.42
CA TYR A 901 6.64 24.78 -10.12
C TYR A 901 5.59 24.27 -9.12
N ALA A 902 4.33 24.48 -9.45
CA ALA A 902 3.15 23.98 -8.77
C ALA A 902 2.10 23.60 -9.83
N ASP A 903 0.82 23.83 -9.55
CA ASP A 903 -0.30 23.37 -10.35
C ASP A 903 -0.30 23.92 -11.79
N GLY A 904 -0.92 23.17 -12.70
CA GLY A 904 -1.24 23.67 -14.03
C GLY A 904 -2.44 24.62 -14.00
N ILE A 905 -3.63 24.10 -13.76
CA ILE A 905 -4.86 24.88 -13.50
C ILE A 905 -5.57 24.32 -12.27
N ASN A 906 -5.88 25.20 -11.32
CA ASN A 906 -6.63 24.86 -10.10
C ASN A 906 -7.93 25.68 -10.03
N PHE A 907 -9.08 25.01 -10.01
CA PHE A 907 -10.40 25.58 -9.72
C PHE A 907 -10.67 25.51 -8.23
N SER A 908 -10.96 26.64 -7.59
CA SER A 908 -11.09 26.75 -6.14
C SER A 908 -12.12 27.81 -5.73
N ASN A 909 -12.43 27.86 -4.43
CA ASN A 909 -13.19 28.93 -3.77
C ASN A 909 -14.60 29.18 -4.34
N GLY A 910 -15.36 28.13 -4.62
CA GLY A 910 -16.74 28.16 -5.13
C GLY A 910 -16.83 28.22 -6.66
N THR A 911 -15.77 27.80 -7.37
CA THR A 911 -15.76 27.77 -8.84
C THR A 911 -16.76 26.74 -9.34
N ARG A 912 -17.50 27.06 -10.40
CA ARG A 912 -18.61 26.21 -10.86
C ARG A 912 -18.94 26.36 -12.33
N ASN A 913 -19.64 25.38 -12.88
CA ASN A 913 -20.04 25.34 -14.30
C ASN A 913 -18.85 25.55 -15.25
N SER A 914 -17.62 25.27 -14.81
CA SER A 914 -16.40 25.67 -15.49
C SER A 914 -15.74 24.47 -16.16
N ARG A 915 -14.84 24.72 -17.11
CA ARG A 915 -14.17 23.64 -17.83
C ARG A 915 -12.77 23.97 -18.29
N VAL A 916 -11.92 22.94 -18.27
CA VAL A 916 -10.67 22.90 -19.02
C VAL A 916 -10.82 21.86 -20.12
N PHE A 917 -10.68 22.31 -21.36
CA PHE A 917 -10.97 21.53 -22.54
C PHE A 917 -9.82 21.52 -23.53
N ASN A 918 -9.54 20.36 -24.12
CA ASN A 918 -8.62 20.22 -25.25
C ASN A 918 -7.24 20.86 -25.03
N SER A 919 -6.67 20.66 -23.84
CA SER A 919 -5.45 21.35 -23.39
C SER A 919 -4.33 20.36 -23.05
N SER A 920 -3.07 20.76 -23.29
CA SER A 920 -1.89 19.94 -23.01
C SER A 920 -1.10 20.49 -21.83
N PHE A 921 -0.70 19.60 -20.93
CA PHE A 921 0.08 19.88 -19.73
C PHE A 921 1.33 19.01 -19.73
N ARG A 922 2.50 19.57 -19.44
CA ARG A 922 3.74 18.78 -19.35
C ARG A 922 4.69 19.30 -18.27
N THR A 923 5.28 18.44 -17.46
CA THR A 923 6.25 18.85 -16.42
C THR A 923 5.67 19.83 -15.38
N THR A 924 4.44 19.60 -14.88
CA THR A 924 3.87 20.42 -13.79
C THR A 924 4.46 20.03 -12.44
N GLY A 925 4.56 21.01 -11.52
CA GLY A 925 5.19 20.85 -10.20
C GLY A 925 4.26 20.62 -9.03
N ASP A 926 2.99 20.43 -9.34
CA ASP A 926 1.94 19.87 -8.50
C ASP A 926 0.86 19.33 -9.46
N ASP A 927 -0.36 19.17 -8.96
CA ASP A 927 -1.53 18.77 -9.74
C ASP A 927 -1.62 19.52 -11.08
N ALA A 928 -1.53 18.80 -12.20
CA ALA A 928 -1.63 19.47 -13.50
C ALA A 928 -3.01 20.11 -13.69
N LEU A 929 -4.05 19.43 -13.19
CA LEU A 929 -5.42 19.89 -13.14
C LEU A 929 -6.01 19.58 -11.76
N ALA A 930 -6.56 20.58 -11.08
CA ALA A 930 -7.14 20.41 -9.76
C ALA A 930 -8.50 21.11 -9.62
N ILE A 931 -9.44 20.44 -8.94
CA ILE A 931 -10.62 21.09 -8.35
C ILE A 931 -10.45 20.99 -6.84
N TRP A 932 -10.39 22.11 -6.15
CA TRP A 932 -10.32 22.18 -4.70
C TRP A 932 -11.49 22.97 -4.15
N ALA A 933 -12.51 22.25 -3.66
CA ALA A 933 -13.67 22.83 -2.98
C ALA A 933 -13.27 23.47 -1.64
N ASN A 934 -12.54 24.58 -1.72
CA ASN A 934 -11.85 25.23 -0.62
C ASN A 934 -12.87 25.88 0.33
N PRO A 935 -12.77 25.67 1.66
CA PRO A 935 -13.72 26.22 2.62
C PRO A 935 -13.61 27.73 2.87
N TYR A 936 -12.60 28.42 2.33
CA TYR A 936 -12.40 29.87 2.49
C TYR A 936 -13.27 30.70 1.54
N VAL A 937 -14.57 30.46 1.63
CA VAL A 937 -15.63 31.05 0.81
C VAL A 937 -16.56 31.93 1.66
N LYS A 938 -17.45 32.69 1.02
CA LYS A 938 -18.41 33.55 1.73
C LYS A 938 -19.47 32.76 2.50
N ASP A 939 -20.04 31.74 1.88
CA ASP A 939 -20.99 30.81 2.53
C ASP A 939 -20.71 29.37 2.08
N GLN A 940 -20.28 28.52 3.00
CA GLN A 940 -19.90 27.12 2.74
C GLN A 940 -21.07 26.23 2.30
N ASN A 941 -22.33 26.71 2.40
CA ASN A 941 -23.51 25.98 1.91
C ASN A 941 -23.92 26.40 0.48
N VAL A 942 -23.33 27.47 -0.04
CA VAL A 942 -23.71 28.06 -1.34
C VAL A 942 -22.53 28.07 -2.29
N ASP A 943 -21.36 28.50 -1.81
CA ASP A 943 -20.14 28.65 -2.59
C ASP A 943 -19.29 27.38 -2.50
N ILE A 944 -19.81 26.29 -3.05
CA ILE A 944 -19.14 24.98 -3.16
C ILE A 944 -18.65 24.83 -4.59
N ASP A 945 -17.50 24.18 -4.82
CA ASP A 945 -17.07 23.87 -6.19
C ASP A 945 -17.96 22.78 -6.79
N HIS A 946 -18.56 23.06 -7.96
CA HIS A 946 -19.47 22.09 -8.57
C HIS A 946 -19.68 22.23 -10.08
N ASP A 947 -20.06 21.11 -10.71
CA ASP A 947 -20.31 21.03 -12.15
C ASP A 947 -19.10 21.52 -12.98
N ASP A 948 -17.90 21.19 -12.52
CA ASP A 948 -16.65 21.50 -13.20
C ASP A 948 -16.11 20.29 -13.98
N HIS A 949 -15.58 20.54 -15.17
CA HIS A 949 -15.26 19.49 -16.13
C HIS A 949 -13.85 19.61 -16.72
N PHE A 950 -13.01 18.59 -16.52
CA PHE A 950 -11.74 18.41 -17.21
C PHE A 950 -11.91 17.42 -18.35
N VAL A 951 -11.97 17.93 -19.59
CA VAL A 951 -12.40 17.17 -20.76
C VAL A 951 -11.38 17.20 -21.89
N ASN A 952 -11.01 16.03 -22.42
CA ASN A 952 -10.11 15.91 -23.57
C ASN A 952 -8.74 16.57 -23.33
N ASN A 953 -8.13 16.42 -22.16
CA ASN A 953 -6.80 16.98 -21.87
C ASN A 953 -5.71 15.90 -21.96
N THR A 954 -4.50 16.30 -22.33
CA THR A 954 -3.31 15.44 -22.25
C THR A 954 -2.38 15.98 -21.17
N VAL A 955 -2.09 15.17 -20.15
CA VAL A 955 -1.17 15.48 -19.06
C VAL A 955 0.02 14.54 -19.15
N GLN A 956 1.23 15.08 -19.16
CA GLN A 956 2.47 14.30 -19.23
C GLN A 956 3.41 14.74 -18.13
N LEU A 957 4.07 13.79 -17.48
CA LEU A 957 5.25 14.06 -16.66
C LEU A 957 5.05 15.07 -15.51
N PRO A 958 3.92 15.11 -14.76
CA PRO A 958 3.93 15.83 -13.49
C PRO A 958 5.08 15.34 -12.63
N TRP A 959 6.02 16.23 -12.31
CA TRP A 959 7.20 15.88 -11.51
C TRP A 959 6.87 15.85 -10.02
N ARG A 960 5.69 16.33 -9.64
CA ARG A 960 5.12 16.17 -8.30
C ARG A 960 3.59 16.10 -8.37
N ALA A 961 2.99 15.37 -7.43
CA ALA A 961 1.56 15.26 -7.23
C ALA A 961 0.85 14.67 -8.46
N ASN A 962 -0.41 15.04 -8.69
CA ASN A 962 -1.29 14.27 -9.57
C ASN A 962 -1.25 14.73 -11.03
N GLY A 963 -1.69 13.84 -11.91
CA GLY A 963 -2.17 14.29 -13.23
C GLY A 963 -3.44 15.13 -13.09
N ILE A 964 -4.45 14.58 -12.40
CA ILE A 964 -5.73 15.25 -12.14
C ILE A 964 -6.13 15.00 -10.69
N ALA A 965 -6.56 16.03 -9.97
CA ALA A 965 -7.07 15.90 -8.60
C ALA A 965 -8.44 16.55 -8.44
N ILE A 966 -9.30 15.92 -7.64
CA ILE A 966 -10.58 16.49 -7.19
C ILE A 966 -10.64 16.35 -5.68
N TYR A 967 -10.74 17.48 -4.99
CA TYR A 967 -10.83 17.59 -3.54
C TYR A 967 -12.19 18.16 -3.16
N GLY A 968 -13.18 17.29 -2.98
CA GLY A 968 -14.53 17.65 -2.57
C GLY A 968 -15.43 18.17 -3.70
N GLY A 969 -16.54 18.80 -3.31
CA GLY A 969 -17.53 19.35 -4.25
C GLY A 969 -18.52 18.32 -4.80
N TYR A 970 -19.26 18.67 -5.84
CA TYR A 970 -20.25 17.79 -6.47
C TYR A 970 -20.42 18.06 -7.97
N GLY A 971 -20.90 17.09 -8.75
CA GLY A 971 -21.11 17.27 -10.20
C GLY A 971 -19.82 17.34 -11.03
N ASN A 972 -18.66 17.21 -10.39
CA ASN A 972 -17.35 17.37 -11.02
C ASN A 972 -16.94 16.12 -11.81
N SER A 973 -16.13 16.32 -12.86
CA SER A 973 -15.71 15.22 -13.73
C SER A 973 -14.33 15.36 -14.37
N ALA A 974 -13.69 14.21 -14.59
CA ALA A 974 -12.51 14.06 -15.41
C ALA A 974 -12.83 13.07 -16.55
N GLU A 975 -12.98 13.60 -17.77
CA GLU A 975 -13.48 12.84 -18.92
C GLU A 975 -12.53 12.88 -20.11
N ASN A 976 -12.35 11.74 -20.78
CA ASN A 976 -11.60 11.66 -22.04
C ASN A 976 -10.15 12.17 -21.92
N ASN A 977 -9.50 12.11 -20.75
CA ASN A 977 -8.13 12.60 -20.60
C ASN A 977 -7.10 11.50 -20.87
N LEU A 978 -5.89 11.91 -21.25
CA LEU A 978 -4.71 11.06 -21.24
C LEU A 978 -3.75 11.57 -20.17
N VAL A 979 -3.26 10.68 -19.31
CA VAL A 979 -2.26 11.00 -18.29
C VAL A 979 -1.10 10.03 -18.44
N TYR A 980 0.10 10.58 -18.58
CA TYR A 980 1.33 9.83 -18.75
C TYR A 980 2.32 10.17 -17.65
N ASP A 981 3.03 9.16 -17.18
CA ASP A 981 4.33 9.31 -16.55
C ASP A 981 4.36 10.21 -15.30
N THR A 982 3.37 10.12 -14.41
CA THR A 982 3.42 10.84 -13.12
C THR A 982 4.59 10.34 -12.27
N ALA A 983 5.37 11.25 -11.67
CA ALA A 983 6.62 10.90 -11.01
C ALA A 983 6.43 10.14 -9.69
N ASN A 984 5.53 10.62 -8.82
CA ASN A 984 5.45 10.17 -7.42
C ASN A 984 4.03 10.02 -6.86
N TYR A 985 3.01 10.38 -7.64
CA TYR A 985 1.60 10.40 -7.22
C TYR A 985 0.69 9.82 -8.33
N PRO A 986 -0.62 9.63 -8.06
CA PRO A 986 -1.57 9.09 -9.00
C PRO A 986 -1.70 9.85 -10.33
N GLY A 987 -2.22 9.13 -11.33
CA GLY A 987 -2.75 9.78 -12.53
C GLY A 987 -4.01 10.59 -12.20
N ILE A 988 -4.92 10.02 -11.43
CA ILE A 988 -6.14 10.69 -10.94
C ILE A 988 -6.31 10.45 -9.43
N MET A 989 -6.59 11.50 -8.65
CA MET A 989 -6.85 11.40 -7.21
C MET A 989 -8.16 12.05 -6.80
N LEU A 990 -8.93 11.33 -5.98
CA LEU A 990 -10.04 11.90 -5.20
C LEU A 990 -9.64 11.89 -3.73
N ALA A 991 -9.60 13.04 -3.07
CA ALA A 991 -9.10 13.09 -1.69
C ALA A 991 -9.73 14.15 -0.80
N THR A 992 -9.62 13.94 0.51
CA THR A 992 -10.11 14.86 1.56
C THR A 992 -9.02 15.30 2.54
N ASP A 993 -7.75 15.15 2.17
CA ASP A 993 -6.57 15.55 2.94
C ASP A 993 -6.27 17.06 2.90
N HIS A 994 -6.85 17.82 1.97
CA HIS A 994 -6.75 19.28 1.89
C HIS A 994 -7.92 20.03 2.56
N SER A 995 -8.57 19.41 3.56
CA SER A 995 -9.73 19.96 4.28
C SER A 995 -10.85 20.53 3.36
N PRO A 996 -11.23 19.88 2.24
CA PRO A 996 -12.20 20.44 1.32
C PRO A 996 -13.62 20.45 1.92
N LEU A 997 -14.51 21.25 1.35
CA LEU A 997 -15.95 21.07 1.49
C LEU A 997 -16.34 19.66 0.99
N PRO A 998 -17.30 18.96 1.65
CA PRO A 998 -17.49 17.54 1.44
C PRO A 998 -17.82 17.15 -0.01
N PHE A 999 -17.44 15.95 -0.40
CA PHE A 999 -18.02 15.31 -1.58
C PHE A 999 -19.53 15.14 -1.39
N SER A 1000 -20.29 15.45 -2.44
CA SER A 1000 -21.70 15.10 -2.54
C SER A 1000 -22.09 14.91 -4.00
N GLY A 1001 -23.34 14.51 -4.26
CA GLY A 1001 -23.79 14.28 -5.64
C GLY A 1001 -22.98 13.20 -6.36
N THR A 1002 -22.64 13.43 -7.63
CA THR A 1002 -21.84 12.51 -8.45
C THR A 1002 -20.47 13.10 -8.76
N THR A 1003 -19.42 12.29 -8.66
CA THR A 1003 -18.09 12.57 -9.23
C THR A 1003 -17.79 11.53 -10.31
N LEU A 1004 -17.51 11.98 -11.53
CA LEU A 1004 -17.37 11.11 -12.69
C LEU A 1004 -15.91 11.07 -13.19
N ILE A 1005 -15.32 9.87 -13.23
CA ILE A 1005 -14.06 9.57 -13.92
C ILE A 1005 -14.43 8.70 -15.11
N ALA A 1006 -14.42 9.24 -16.33
CA ALA A 1006 -14.90 8.51 -17.51
C ALA A 1006 -13.93 8.56 -18.68
N ASN A 1007 -13.76 7.42 -19.32
CA ASN A 1007 -13.06 7.33 -20.59
C ASN A 1007 -11.64 7.91 -20.57
N ASN A 1008 -10.88 7.73 -19.49
CA ASN A 1008 -9.50 8.21 -19.38
C ASN A 1008 -8.49 7.11 -19.77
N GLY A 1009 -7.28 7.51 -20.19
CA GLY A 1009 -6.16 6.60 -20.40
C GLY A 1009 -4.99 7.00 -19.51
N LEU A 1010 -4.60 6.13 -18.59
CA LEU A 1010 -3.52 6.36 -17.63
C LEU A 1010 -2.38 5.41 -17.94
N TYR A 1011 -1.21 5.96 -18.28
CA TYR A 1011 -0.05 5.20 -18.72
C TYR A 1011 1.13 5.52 -17.81
N ARG A 1012 1.68 4.49 -17.16
CA ARG A 1012 2.86 4.64 -16.31
C ARG A 1012 2.66 5.65 -15.18
N THR A 1013 1.45 5.70 -14.62
CA THR A 1013 1.09 6.58 -13.51
C THR A 1013 1.13 5.86 -12.16
N GLY A 1014 1.07 6.62 -11.09
CA GLY A 1014 1.35 6.16 -9.73
C GLY A 1014 2.84 6.28 -9.38
N GLY A 1015 3.16 6.18 -8.10
CA GLY A 1015 4.52 6.35 -7.60
C GLY A 1015 4.55 6.28 -6.08
N ALA A 1016 5.68 6.68 -5.47
CA ALA A 1016 5.82 6.72 -4.03
C ALA A 1016 6.18 8.13 -3.55
N PHE A 1017 5.68 8.50 -2.37
CA PHE A 1017 5.92 9.80 -1.76
C PHE A 1017 6.04 9.67 -0.24
N TRP A 1018 6.47 10.74 0.44
CA TRP A 1018 6.78 10.75 1.87
C TRP A 1018 7.94 9.81 2.18
N ASN A 1019 9.14 10.17 1.73
CA ASN A 1019 10.35 9.34 1.82
C ASN A 1019 10.18 7.94 1.18
N GLU A 1020 9.31 7.87 0.17
CA GLU A 1020 8.89 6.63 -0.50
C GLU A 1020 8.16 5.64 0.41
N ASP A 1021 7.71 6.06 1.60
CA ASP A 1021 6.98 5.21 2.55
C ASP A 1021 5.52 4.98 2.13
N GLN A 1022 4.97 5.84 1.28
CA GLN A 1022 3.59 5.72 0.80
C GLN A 1022 3.52 5.54 -0.70
N GLU A 1023 2.95 4.41 -1.09
CA GLU A 1023 2.70 4.03 -2.47
C GLU A 1023 1.33 4.51 -2.95
N PHE A 1024 1.27 4.91 -4.22
CA PHE A 1024 0.08 5.42 -4.87
C PHE A 1024 -0.17 4.68 -6.18
N GLY A 1025 -1.41 4.23 -6.37
CA GLY A 1025 -1.87 3.64 -7.63
C GLY A 1025 -2.14 4.67 -8.73
N ALA A 1026 -2.55 4.21 -9.91
CA ALA A 1026 -2.89 5.07 -11.03
C ALA A 1026 -4.15 5.92 -10.78
N ILE A 1027 -5.16 5.34 -10.11
CA ILE A 1027 -6.29 6.06 -9.52
C ILE A 1027 -6.31 5.81 -8.02
N THR A 1028 -6.27 6.87 -7.20
CA THR A 1028 -6.35 6.73 -5.74
C THR A 1028 -7.55 7.49 -5.18
N LEU A 1029 -8.31 6.81 -4.32
CA LEU A 1029 -9.33 7.42 -3.48
C LEU A 1029 -8.80 7.45 -2.04
N PHE A 1030 -8.63 8.66 -1.49
CA PHE A 1030 -8.06 8.87 -0.16
C PHE A 1030 -9.01 9.67 0.75
N PRO A 1031 -9.91 8.99 1.47
CA PRO A 1031 -10.88 9.61 2.37
C PRO A 1031 -10.22 9.98 3.71
N SER A 1032 -9.19 10.84 3.68
CA SER A 1032 -8.35 11.18 4.83
C SER A 1032 -9.15 11.74 6.01
N THR A 1033 -10.03 12.72 5.76
CA THR A 1033 -10.79 13.41 6.83
C THR A 1033 -12.31 13.26 6.71
N LYS A 1034 -12.82 13.05 5.49
CA LYS A 1034 -14.26 13.00 5.17
C LYS A 1034 -14.54 11.90 4.17
N ASP A 1035 -15.81 11.49 4.09
CA ASP A 1035 -16.28 10.52 3.12
C ASP A 1035 -16.10 11.01 1.67
N ILE A 1036 -15.82 10.08 0.77
CA ILE A 1036 -15.83 10.29 -0.68
C ILE A 1036 -17.01 9.50 -1.23
N THR A 1037 -18.10 10.18 -1.57
CA THR A 1037 -19.38 9.56 -1.98
C THR A 1037 -19.70 9.82 -3.44
N GLY A 1038 -20.49 8.96 -4.07
CA GLY A 1038 -21.06 9.22 -5.40
C GLY A 1038 -20.08 9.06 -6.56
N VAL A 1039 -19.05 8.22 -6.37
CA VAL A 1039 -17.99 8.03 -7.38
C VAL A 1039 -18.43 7.03 -8.43
N THR A 1040 -18.30 7.43 -9.70
CA THR A 1040 -18.40 6.53 -10.86
C THR A 1040 -17.09 6.57 -11.65
N ILE A 1041 -16.47 5.41 -11.84
CA ILE A 1041 -15.31 5.20 -12.70
C ILE A 1041 -15.75 4.34 -13.87
N ARG A 1042 -15.58 4.80 -15.11
CA ARG A 1042 -15.94 3.99 -16.27
C ARG A 1042 -15.08 4.18 -17.50
N ASP A 1043 -15.10 3.17 -18.37
CA ASP A 1043 -14.52 3.21 -19.72
C ASP A 1043 -13.01 3.56 -19.73
N THR A 1044 -12.30 3.31 -18.62
CA THR A 1044 -10.95 3.83 -18.37
C THR A 1044 -9.90 2.73 -18.57
N ASP A 1045 -8.81 3.06 -19.26
CA ASP A 1045 -7.64 2.19 -19.40
C ASP A 1045 -6.54 2.63 -18.45
N ILE A 1046 -6.01 1.68 -17.68
CA ILE A 1046 -4.86 1.85 -16.79
C ILE A 1046 -3.80 0.85 -17.23
N ILE A 1047 -2.70 1.37 -17.77
CA ILE A 1047 -1.65 0.56 -18.35
C ILE A 1047 -0.35 0.91 -17.65
N ASP A 1048 0.38 -0.11 -17.20
CA ASP A 1048 1.75 0.05 -16.71
C ASP A 1048 1.88 0.84 -15.40
N SER A 1049 0.90 0.77 -14.48
CA SER A 1049 0.96 1.53 -13.23
C SER A 1049 2.22 1.18 -12.41
N THR A 1050 2.81 2.18 -11.75
CA THR A 1050 4.02 1.96 -10.94
C THR A 1050 3.70 1.00 -9.79
N TYR A 1051 2.61 1.26 -9.08
CA TYR A 1051 2.04 0.37 -8.06
C TYR A 1051 0.66 -0.10 -8.52
N ASP A 1052 -0.38 0.19 -7.75
CA ASP A 1052 -1.73 -0.32 -8.00
C ASP A 1052 -2.40 0.29 -9.24
N GLY A 1053 -3.37 -0.40 -9.81
CA GLY A 1053 -4.29 0.20 -10.80
C GLY A 1053 -5.27 1.17 -10.14
N ILE A 1054 -6.19 0.66 -9.32
CA ILE A 1054 -7.12 1.46 -8.51
C ILE A 1054 -6.88 1.18 -7.03
N GLN A 1055 -6.64 2.23 -6.24
CA GLN A 1055 -6.29 2.14 -4.84
C GLN A 1055 -7.36 2.79 -3.94
N PHE A 1056 -7.93 2.02 -3.03
CA PHE A 1056 -8.80 2.50 -1.94
C PHE A 1056 -7.98 2.62 -0.66
N LYS A 1057 -7.58 3.85 -0.33
CA LYS A 1057 -6.66 4.14 0.77
C LYS A 1057 -7.39 4.19 2.11
N ASN A 1058 -6.65 3.92 3.18
CA ASN A 1058 -7.13 4.05 4.55
C ASN A 1058 -7.27 5.52 4.96
N GLY A 1059 -8.19 5.85 5.85
CA GLY A 1059 -8.43 7.23 6.26
C GLY A 1059 -9.60 7.38 7.24
N GLY A 1060 -9.84 8.62 7.68
CA GLY A 1060 -10.89 8.98 8.63
C GLY A 1060 -12.31 8.93 8.07
N GLY A 1061 -12.48 8.90 6.75
CA GLY A 1061 -13.76 8.78 6.05
C GLY A 1061 -14.05 7.41 5.44
N ASN A 1062 -15.18 7.31 4.74
CA ASN A 1062 -15.72 6.14 4.05
C ASN A 1062 -15.79 6.36 2.52
N MET A 1063 -15.82 5.28 1.75
CA MET A 1063 -15.97 5.31 0.28
C MET A 1063 -17.14 4.42 -0.16
N PRO A 1064 -18.40 4.83 0.08
CA PRO A 1064 -19.56 3.99 -0.21
C PRO A 1064 -19.95 4.01 -1.69
N ASN A 1065 -20.35 2.84 -2.20
CA ASN A 1065 -21.03 2.67 -3.48
C ASN A 1065 -20.22 3.17 -4.69
N VAL A 1066 -18.91 2.90 -4.71
CA VAL A 1066 -18.06 3.23 -5.87
C VAL A 1066 -18.44 2.30 -7.03
N ALA A 1067 -18.92 2.87 -8.14
CA ALA A 1067 -19.27 2.10 -9.33
C ALA A 1067 -18.08 2.07 -10.31
N ILE A 1068 -17.62 0.88 -10.69
CA ILE A 1068 -16.50 0.70 -11.63
C ILE A 1068 -17.00 -0.13 -12.81
N THR A 1069 -17.03 0.45 -14.02
CA THR A 1069 -17.62 -0.19 -15.20
C THR A 1069 -16.75 -0.08 -16.45
N ASN A 1070 -16.54 -1.15 -17.22
CA ASN A 1070 -15.74 -1.12 -18.47
C ASN A 1070 -14.30 -0.61 -18.25
N VAL A 1071 -13.65 -1.00 -17.16
CA VAL A 1071 -12.27 -0.58 -16.86
C VAL A 1071 -11.30 -1.69 -17.24
N ARG A 1072 -10.23 -1.34 -17.94
CA ARG A 1072 -9.10 -2.24 -18.19
C ARG A 1072 -7.91 -1.81 -17.36
N ILE A 1073 -7.34 -2.74 -16.61
CA ILE A 1073 -6.09 -2.57 -15.87
C ILE A 1073 -5.11 -3.62 -16.39
N ASP A 1074 -3.95 -3.18 -16.86
CA ASP A 1074 -2.93 -4.08 -17.39
C ASP A 1074 -1.56 -3.66 -16.86
N ARG A 1075 -0.86 -4.60 -16.24
CA ARG A 1075 0.52 -4.44 -15.76
C ARG A 1075 0.67 -3.41 -14.64
N SER A 1076 0.19 -3.76 -13.46
CA SER A 1076 0.54 -3.09 -12.20
C SER A 1076 1.89 -3.62 -11.72
N ASN A 1077 2.97 -2.87 -11.93
CA ASN A 1077 4.33 -3.42 -11.85
C ASN A 1077 4.76 -3.86 -10.45
N ASN A 1078 4.37 -3.10 -9.43
CA ASN A 1078 4.76 -3.34 -8.04
C ASN A 1078 3.53 -3.31 -7.11
N GLY A 1079 2.34 -3.64 -7.62
CA GLY A 1079 1.11 -3.57 -6.86
C GLY A 1079 -0.02 -4.42 -7.44
N ALA A 1080 -1.22 -4.23 -6.91
CA ALA A 1080 -2.42 -4.96 -7.32
C ALA A 1080 -3.16 -4.25 -8.46
N GLY A 1081 -3.99 -4.99 -9.20
CA GLY A 1081 -4.90 -4.34 -10.16
C GLY A 1081 -5.87 -3.39 -9.44
N ILE A 1082 -6.54 -3.89 -8.41
CA ILE A 1082 -7.35 -3.11 -7.46
C ILE A 1082 -6.91 -3.44 -6.04
N LEU A 1083 -6.55 -2.43 -5.25
CA LEU A 1083 -6.14 -2.58 -3.85
C LEU A 1083 -7.15 -1.93 -2.91
N ALA A 1084 -7.64 -2.69 -1.93
CA ALA A 1084 -8.29 -2.17 -0.73
C ALA A 1084 -7.32 -2.27 0.46
N MET A 1085 -6.85 -1.12 0.95
CA MET A 1085 -5.86 -1.06 2.02
C MET A 1085 -6.44 -1.44 3.40
N SER A 1086 -5.57 -1.82 4.32
CA SER A 1086 -5.95 -2.10 5.72
C SER A 1086 -6.60 -0.86 6.35
N GLY A 1087 -7.77 -1.02 6.95
CA GLY A 1087 -8.54 0.12 7.49
C GLY A 1087 -9.34 0.93 6.46
N ALA A 1088 -9.28 0.61 5.16
CA ALA A 1088 -10.22 1.15 4.19
C ALA A 1088 -11.66 0.70 4.52
N ARG A 1089 -12.64 1.59 4.28
CA ARG A 1089 -14.06 1.35 4.57
C ARG A 1089 -14.90 1.75 3.36
N GLY A 1090 -15.93 0.97 3.08
CA GLY A 1090 -16.87 1.26 1.99
C GLY A 1090 -17.15 0.04 1.12
N ASN A 1091 -17.55 0.30 -0.12
CA ASN A 1091 -17.74 -0.75 -1.10
C ASN A 1091 -17.54 -0.26 -2.53
N ALA A 1092 -17.11 -1.18 -3.40
CA ALA A 1092 -17.10 -1.00 -4.84
C ALA A 1092 -17.87 -2.13 -5.55
N THR A 1093 -18.58 -1.77 -6.62
CA THR A 1093 -19.23 -2.73 -7.53
C THR A 1093 -18.55 -2.66 -8.90
N LEU A 1094 -18.07 -3.81 -9.36
CA LEU A 1094 -17.38 -3.99 -10.63
C LEU A 1094 -18.35 -4.52 -11.70
N SER A 1095 -18.24 -3.99 -12.91
CA SER A 1095 -19.00 -4.49 -14.07
C SER A 1095 -18.14 -4.39 -15.33
N ASN A 1096 -17.81 -5.53 -15.95
CA ASN A 1096 -16.95 -5.60 -17.14
C ASN A 1096 -15.56 -4.99 -16.87
N VAL A 1097 -14.91 -5.43 -15.78
CA VAL A 1097 -13.55 -4.99 -15.43
C VAL A 1097 -12.55 -6.08 -15.82
N THR A 1098 -11.57 -5.73 -16.66
CA THR A 1098 -10.50 -6.66 -17.07
C THR A 1098 -9.21 -6.28 -16.38
N ILE A 1099 -8.60 -7.22 -15.65
CA ILE A 1099 -7.32 -7.02 -14.96
C ILE A 1099 -6.33 -8.09 -15.39
N THR A 1100 -5.17 -7.68 -15.88
CA THR A 1100 -4.10 -8.58 -16.34
C THR A 1100 -2.73 -8.13 -15.86
N ASN A 1101 -1.83 -9.08 -15.64
CA ASN A 1101 -0.40 -8.84 -15.38
C ASN A 1101 -0.06 -7.99 -14.15
N SER A 1102 -0.90 -7.96 -13.10
CA SER A 1102 -0.58 -7.26 -11.84
C SER A 1102 0.31 -8.11 -10.93
N ALA A 1103 1.35 -7.51 -10.35
CA ALA A 1103 2.36 -8.19 -9.55
C ALA A 1103 1.79 -8.85 -8.28
N ASP A 1104 0.93 -8.14 -7.55
CA ASP A 1104 0.40 -8.61 -6.26
C ASP A 1104 -0.98 -9.28 -6.39
N GLY A 1105 -1.46 -9.47 -7.62
CA GLY A 1105 -2.75 -10.04 -7.94
C GLY A 1105 -3.77 -9.03 -8.45
N ASN A 1106 -4.88 -9.56 -8.98
CA ASN A 1106 -5.85 -8.73 -9.69
C ASN A 1106 -6.68 -7.85 -8.74
N ILE A 1107 -7.18 -8.43 -7.65
CA ILE A 1107 -7.97 -7.73 -6.62
C ILE A 1107 -7.43 -8.17 -5.27
N VAL A 1108 -6.92 -7.22 -4.50
CA VAL A 1108 -6.29 -7.46 -3.20
C VAL A 1108 -7.03 -6.67 -2.13
N THR A 1109 -7.37 -7.34 -1.04
CA THR A 1109 -7.91 -6.72 0.17
C THR A 1109 -6.98 -7.04 1.32
N GLN A 1110 -6.31 -6.02 1.85
CA GLN A 1110 -5.35 -6.19 2.94
C GLN A 1110 -6.06 -6.56 4.25
N PRO A 1111 -5.41 -7.36 5.12
CA PRO A 1111 -5.94 -7.69 6.44
C PRO A 1111 -6.37 -6.44 7.21
N GLY A 1112 -7.55 -6.48 7.83
CA GLY A 1112 -8.10 -5.34 8.59
C GLY A 1112 -8.85 -4.30 7.75
N SER A 1113 -8.95 -4.47 6.43
CA SER A 1113 -9.88 -3.70 5.61
C SER A 1113 -11.34 -4.08 5.90
N GLN A 1114 -12.22 -3.09 5.96
CA GLN A 1114 -13.68 -3.28 5.98
C GLN A 1114 -14.30 -2.98 4.60
N PHE A 1115 -13.48 -2.63 3.62
CA PHE A 1115 -13.93 -2.34 2.27
C PHE A 1115 -14.31 -3.63 1.55
N THR A 1116 -15.43 -3.62 0.85
CA THR A 1116 -15.91 -4.80 0.10
C THR A 1116 -15.90 -4.54 -1.39
N ILE A 1117 -15.46 -5.53 -2.16
CA ILE A 1117 -15.45 -5.48 -3.63
C ILE A 1117 -16.33 -6.62 -4.13
N SER A 1118 -17.26 -6.31 -5.01
CA SER A 1118 -18.19 -7.29 -5.59
C SER A 1118 -18.38 -7.02 -7.08
N GLY A 1119 -18.84 -8.00 -7.85
CA GLY A 1119 -19.09 -7.86 -9.29
C GLY A 1119 -18.18 -8.72 -10.17
N SER A 1120 -18.17 -8.44 -11.48
CA SER A 1120 -17.49 -9.23 -12.51
C SER A 1120 -16.72 -8.39 -13.51
#